data_AF-A0A9X1SFA2-F1
#
_entry.id   AF-A0A9X1SFA2-F1
#
_cell.length_a   1.000
_cell.length_b   1.000
_cell.length_c   1.000
_cell.angle_alpha   90.00
_cell.angle_beta   90.00
_cell.angle_gamma   90.00
#
_symmetry.space_group_name_H-M   'P 1'
#
loop_
_entity.id
_entity.type
_entity.pdbx_description
1 polymer ?
#
loop_
_entity_poly.entity_id
_entity_poly.type
_entity_poly.pdbx_seq_one_letter_code
_entity_poly.pdbx_strand_id
1 'polypeptide(L)'
;MTPQLRTPACLFLLLTFAVTSPLRAKPPEDPKQVEKELAETLLPAIKRHRGEAAVLLKHLPSGATFAYEADRPQATASLIKLPLLMALYKAVDEKQVSLDTLVEMKKEDQVPGSGILTGHFSPGLKLSVHDAAHLMITYSDNTATNLVIDQVGLPATRELMKELACPSTQLNSKVYRRDTSIDLASSQKYGLGVTSCRDMVHMLEMLHAGKFIDDATSKEIVAHLAFGDDKSKVTRYLPPGIKPAHKTGGVSDVRTDAGIIPLPEGVLLFSVLTQKNEDHSFGDKNEAELLAAEIGQVAYHYFADGTIAPPSPTTNTLALGAEGDLVESLQRTLNARMEPSPQLQVDGDFGPNTESALLRFQTAKGLTANGIVDKSVWKALGPLVTEDEAVADVATINSAVTEKTPADSLEGIPFVTAKAWTVVDFDSGVALGGENAETVRDPASVTKIMTAHLVLQLAEKSPEVLDEIVTFSERADKTPGSTSGLKAGEQVSVSELLYGLMLPSGNDASVAFAEHFGDRLSPDPEKKGHDGFVAAMNEKAKSLGMTKTGYANPHGLTAEGHVTTAADMAKLARAAMQSERFREIVATPQRATTVQSKSGYERNVLWRNTNQLLDQQGYFGVKTGTTGPAGACLVSCCERDGKQLLMVVLGSSSTEARYADTRNLYRWIWKQLADQSAQKSKAIGG
;
A
#
# COMPACT_ATOMS: atom_id res chain seq x y z
N MET A 1 -46.05 -19.11 41.08
CA MET A 1 -44.76 -18.48 41.40
C MET A 1 -44.04 -18.22 40.10
N THR A 2 -44.09 -16.98 39.64
CA THR A 2 -43.41 -16.48 38.44
C THR A 2 -43.07 -15.02 38.75
N PRO A 3 -41.79 -14.64 38.83
CA PRO A 3 -41.41 -13.33 39.35
C PRO A 3 -41.45 -12.26 38.25
N GLN A 4 -41.94 -11.10 38.64
CA GLN A 4 -41.97 -9.85 37.89
C GLN A 4 -40.54 -9.34 37.61
N LEU A 5 -40.26 -8.99 36.36
CA LEU A 5 -39.10 -8.18 35.99
C LEU A 5 -39.53 -6.71 35.90
N ARG A 6 -38.87 -5.87 36.71
CA ARG A 6 -39.02 -4.43 36.77
C ARG A 6 -38.31 -3.76 35.58
N THR A 7 -38.99 -2.84 34.92
CA THR A 7 -38.41 -1.84 34.00
C THR A 7 -37.81 -0.67 34.80
N PRO A 8 -36.65 -0.12 34.40
CA PRO A 8 -36.26 1.22 34.78
C PRO A 8 -36.53 2.20 33.64
N ALA A 9 -37.25 3.28 33.96
CA ALA A 9 -37.42 4.44 33.11
C ALA A 9 -36.12 5.26 33.10
N CYS A 10 -35.55 5.54 31.93
CA CYS A 10 -34.52 6.55 31.75
C CYS A 10 -35.12 7.80 31.09
N LEU A 11 -34.94 8.91 31.79
CA LEU A 11 -35.40 10.26 31.48
C LEU A 11 -34.62 10.81 30.27
N PHE A 12 -35.32 11.17 29.18
CA PHE A 12 -34.73 11.90 28.06
C PHE A 12 -34.61 13.39 28.40
N LEU A 13 -33.39 13.91 28.53
CA LEU A 13 -33.14 15.35 28.55
C LEU A 13 -32.94 15.83 27.10
N LEU A 14 -33.91 16.60 26.59
CA LEU A 14 -33.81 17.32 25.32
C LEU A 14 -32.93 18.56 25.50
N LEU A 15 -31.75 18.55 24.90
CA LEU A 15 -30.92 19.75 24.67
C LEU A 15 -31.07 20.14 23.20
N THR A 16 -31.94 21.12 22.94
CA THR A 16 -32.07 21.79 21.64
C THR A 16 -30.88 22.70 21.43
N PHE A 17 -29.92 22.30 20.59
CA PHE A 17 -28.99 23.24 19.96
C PHE A 17 -29.65 23.79 18.70
N ALA A 18 -29.91 25.09 18.70
CA ALA A 18 -30.25 25.82 17.49
C ALA A 18 -29.02 25.83 16.57
N VAL A 19 -29.03 24.95 15.56
CA VAL A 19 -28.08 25.01 14.44
C VAL A 19 -28.60 26.09 13.50
N THR A 20 -28.00 27.27 13.53
CA THR A 20 -28.11 28.22 12.43
C THR A 20 -27.32 27.64 11.25
N SER A 21 -28.01 26.98 10.32
CA SER A 21 -27.43 26.61 9.02
C SER A 21 -26.97 27.87 8.29
N PRO A 22 -25.74 27.95 7.77
CA PRO A 22 -25.42 28.98 6.79
C PRO A 22 -26.32 28.72 5.57
N LEU A 23 -26.97 29.77 5.08
CA LEU A 23 -27.72 29.75 3.83
C LEU A 23 -26.81 29.17 2.73
N ARG A 24 -27.12 27.96 2.28
CA ARG A 24 -26.48 27.35 1.12
C ARG A 24 -26.84 28.22 -0.09
N ALA A 25 -25.86 28.87 -0.72
CA ALA A 25 -26.11 29.58 -1.96
C ALA A 25 -26.54 28.53 -2.99
N LYS A 26 -27.80 28.60 -3.45
CA LYS A 26 -28.28 27.74 -4.52
C LYS A 26 -27.55 28.17 -5.80
N PRO A 27 -26.94 27.26 -6.58
CA PRO A 27 -26.31 27.62 -7.83
C PRO A 27 -27.32 28.29 -8.78
N PRO A 28 -26.87 29.16 -9.71
CA PRO A 28 -27.76 29.83 -10.65
C PRO A 28 -28.61 28.81 -11.42
N GLU A 29 -29.92 29.07 -11.52
CA GLU A 29 -30.84 28.18 -12.23
C GLU A 29 -30.77 28.34 -13.76
N ASP A 30 -30.19 29.44 -14.28
CA ASP A 30 -30.07 29.68 -15.72
C ASP A 30 -28.85 28.93 -16.32
N PRO A 31 -29.06 27.91 -17.18
CA PRO A 31 -27.98 27.17 -17.81
C PRO A 31 -26.96 28.03 -18.57
N LYS A 32 -27.39 29.15 -19.17
CA LYS A 32 -26.48 30.04 -19.92
C LYS A 32 -25.57 30.84 -19.01
N GLN A 33 -26.07 31.22 -17.84
CA GLN A 33 -25.27 31.89 -16.83
C GLN A 33 -24.23 30.91 -16.25
N VAL A 34 -24.65 29.67 -15.95
CA VAL A 34 -23.75 28.61 -15.49
C VAL A 34 -22.62 28.35 -16.47
N GLU A 35 -22.94 28.20 -17.76
CA GLU A 35 -21.95 27.98 -18.80
C GLU A 35 -20.94 29.14 -18.85
N LYS A 36 -21.41 30.39 -18.78
CA LYS A 36 -20.57 31.58 -18.80
C LYS A 36 -19.63 31.64 -17.59
N GLU A 37 -20.15 31.43 -16.39
CA GLU A 37 -19.38 31.50 -15.14
C GLU A 37 -18.31 30.40 -15.04
N LEU A 38 -18.67 29.17 -15.42
CA LEU A 38 -17.70 28.08 -15.53
C LEU A 38 -16.65 28.37 -16.62
N ALA A 39 -17.05 28.96 -17.75
CA ALA A 39 -16.11 29.34 -18.80
C ALA A 39 -15.11 30.41 -18.36
N GLU A 40 -15.56 31.45 -17.65
CA GLU A 40 -14.68 32.50 -17.11
C GLU A 40 -13.62 31.92 -16.15
N THR A 41 -13.95 30.84 -15.45
CA THR A 41 -13.07 30.21 -14.45
C THR A 41 -12.16 29.14 -15.06
N LEU A 42 -12.70 28.26 -15.91
CA LEU A 42 -11.99 27.08 -16.41
C LEU A 42 -11.17 27.34 -17.67
N LEU A 43 -11.61 28.25 -18.56
CA LEU A 43 -10.91 28.50 -19.82
C LEU A 43 -9.45 28.97 -19.64
N PRO A 44 -9.09 29.82 -18.67
CA PRO A 44 -7.69 30.18 -18.45
C PRO A 44 -6.81 28.95 -18.14
N ALA A 45 -7.29 28.03 -17.31
CA ALA A 45 -6.57 26.81 -16.95
C ALA A 45 -6.42 25.86 -18.13
N ILE A 46 -7.52 25.64 -18.85
CA ILE A 46 -7.55 24.80 -20.06
C ILE A 46 -6.60 25.36 -21.14
N LYS A 47 -6.55 26.69 -21.31
CA LYS A 47 -5.66 27.35 -22.29
C LYS A 47 -4.19 27.38 -21.87
N ARG A 48 -3.90 27.25 -20.57
CA ARG A 48 -2.53 27.16 -20.04
C ARG A 48 -1.92 25.79 -20.31
N HIS A 49 -2.75 24.75 -20.40
CA HIS A 49 -2.32 23.37 -20.63
C HIS A 49 -1.53 23.22 -21.93
N ARG A 50 -0.32 22.69 -21.84
CA ARG A 50 0.56 22.40 -22.97
C ARG A 50 0.21 21.05 -23.58
N GLY A 51 -0.82 21.08 -24.41
CA GLY A 51 -1.35 19.93 -25.14
C GLY A 51 -2.74 20.24 -25.68
N GLU A 52 -3.43 19.22 -26.15
CA GLU A 52 -4.83 19.33 -26.52
C GLU A 52 -5.71 18.87 -25.35
N ALA A 53 -6.72 19.67 -24.98
CA ALA A 53 -7.72 19.32 -23.98
C ALA A 53 -9.14 19.39 -24.55
N ALA A 54 -10.02 18.51 -24.09
CA ALA A 54 -11.46 18.57 -24.24
C ALA A 54 -12.13 18.31 -22.89
N VAL A 55 -13.22 19.04 -22.62
CA VAL A 55 -13.93 19.00 -21.34
C VAL A 55 -15.43 19.05 -21.60
N LEU A 56 -16.19 18.22 -20.90
CA LEU A 56 -17.64 18.35 -20.81
C LEU A 56 -18.09 18.11 -19.36
N LEU A 57 -18.86 19.05 -18.83
CA LEU A 57 -19.51 18.96 -17.53
C LEU A 57 -21.02 19.06 -17.75
N LYS A 58 -21.81 18.25 -17.06
CA LYS A 58 -23.27 18.30 -17.11
C LYS A 58 -23.89 18.07 -15.73
N HIS A 59 -24.55 19.10 -15.21
CA HIS A 59 -25.28 19.02 -13.95
C HIS A 59 -26.70 18.51 -14.22
N LEU A 60 -27.02 17.30 -13.79
CA LEU A 60 -28.29 16.67 -14.15
C LEU A 60 -29.54 17.38 -13.58
N PRO A 61 -29.55 17.86 -12.32
CA PRO A 61 -30.71 18.54 -11.77
C PRO A 61 -31.16 19.79 -12.54
N SER A 62 -30.21 20.62 -13.00
CA SER A 62 -30.54 21.85 -13.75
C SER A 62 -30.45 21.70 -15.27
N GLY A 63 -29.82 20.64 -15.77
CA GLY A 63 -29.50 20.46 -17.19
C GLY A 63 -28.38 21.37 -17.69
N ALA A 64 -27.73 22.15 -16.82
CA ALA A 64 -26.66 23.06 -17.20
C ALA A 64 -25.40 22.29 -17.66
N THR A 65 -24.73 22.83 -18.69
CA THR A 65 -23.55 22.21 -19.28
C THR A 65 -22.43 23.22 -19.48
N PHE A 66 -21.19 22.79 -19.30
CA PHE A 66 -20.00 23.48 -19.79
C PHE A 66 -19.27 22.55 -20.76
N ALA A 67 -18.98 23.03 -21.97
CA ALA A 67 -18.33 22.26 -23.01
C ALA A 67 -17.15 23.04 -23.60
N TYR A 68 -15.99 22.40 -23.66
CA TYR A 68 -14.82 22.88 -24.39
C TYR A 68 -14.36 21.76 -25.31
N GLU A 69 -14.51 21.96 -26.62
CA GLU A 69 -14.00 21.02 -27.64
C GLU A 69 -14.55 19.59 -27.47
N ALA A 70 -15.74 19.47 -26.87
CA ALA A 70 -16.29 18.21 -26.36
C ALA A 70 -16.59 17.16 -27.45
N ASP A 71 -16.76 17.60 -28.70
CA ASP A 71 -17.02 16.74 -29.86
C ASP A 71 -15.73 16.22 -30.53
N ARG A 72 -14.56 16.71 -30.12
CA ARG A 72 -13.28 16.34 -30.73
C ARG A 72 -12.93 14.88 -30.39
N PRO A 73 -12.70 14.01 -31.39
CA PRO A 73 -12.20 12.67 -31.11
C PRO A 73 -10.77 12.70 -30.56
N GLN A 74 -10.55 12.02 -29.44
CA GLN A 74 -9.27 11.93 -28.75
C GLN A 74 -8.95 10.51 -28.30
N ALA A 75 -7.67 10.25 -28.06
CA ALA A 75 -7.19 9.00 -27.52
C ALA A 75 -7.77 8.74 -26.12
N THR A 76 -8.18 7.51 -25.87
CA THR A 76 -8.83 7.10 -24.61
C THR A 76 -7.86 6.62 -23.55
N ALA A 77 -6.72 6.05 -23.94
CA ALA A 77 -5.95 5.16 -23.08
C ALA A 77 -6.89 4.11 -22.42
N SER A 78 -6.81 3.90 -21.10
CA SER A 78 -7.66 2.92 -20.39
C SER A 78 -9.12 3.36 -20.19
N LEU A 79 -9.50 4.60 -20.54
CA LEU A 79 -10.90 5.04 -20.43
C LEU A 79 -11.85 4.21 -21.31
N ILE A 80 -11.35 3.63 -22.41
CA ILE A 80 -12.13 2.76 -23.30
C ILE A 80 -12.72 1.51 -22.62
N LYS A 81 -12.22 1.17 -21.43
CA LYS A 81 -12.70 0.04 -20.64
C LYS A 81 -14.14 0.24 -20.15
N LEU A 82 -14.64 1.48 -20.04
CA LEU A 82 -16.05 1.74 -19.75
C LEU A 82 -16.97 1.31 -20.92
N PRO A 83 -16.76 1.78 -22.17
CA PRO A 83 -17.49 1.25 -23.33
C PRO A 83 -17.37 -0.28 -23.49
N LEU A 84 -16.21 -0.86 -23.16
CA LEU A 84 -16.02 -2.31 -23.19
C LEU A 84 -16.86 -3.04 -22.12
N LEU A 85 -16.96 -2.47 -20.91
CA LEU A 85 -17.84 -3.00 -19.86
C LEU A 85 -19.31 -2.94 -20.31
N MET A 86 -19.75 -1.83 -20.90
CA MET A 86 -21.12 -1.72 -21.44
C MET A 86 -21.37 -2.77 -22.54
N ALA A 87 -20.40 -3.00 -23.43
CA ALA A 87 -20.47 -4.05 -24.45
C ALA A 87 -20.56 -5.47 -23.85
N LEU A 88 -19.86 -5.73 -22.74
CA LEU A 88 -19.97 -6.99 -22.01
C LEU A 88 -21.38 -7.19 -21.45
N TYR A 89 -21.95 -6.20 -20.77
CA TYR A 89 -23.31 -6.33 -20.23
C TYR A 89 -24.37 -6.44 -21.34
N LYS A 90 -24.15 -5.80 -22.49
CA LYS A 90 -24.98 -6.03 -23.68
C LYS A 90 -24.91 -7.47 -24.17
N ALA A 91 -23.72 -8.05 -24.25
CA ALA A 91 -23.55 -9.46 -24.64
C ALA A 91 -24.17 -10.43 -23.61
N VAL A 92 -24.20 -10.06 -22.33
CA VAL A 92 -24.86 -10.83 -21.26
C VAL A 92 -26.38 -10.79 -21.41
N ASP A 93 -26.97 -9.60 -21.63
CA ASP A 93 -28.41 -9.43 -21.90
C ASP A 93 -28.86 -10.22 -23.14
N GLU A 94 -28.03 -10.22 -24.18
CA GLU A 94 -28.24 -11.01 -25.41
C GLU A 94 -27.94 -12.51 -25.26
N LYS A 95 -27.55 -12.96 -24.05
CA LYS A 95 -27.22 -14.36 -23.71
C LYS A 95 -26.06 -14.94 -24.54
N GLN A 96 -25.18 -14.09 -25.05
CA GLN A 96 -23.96 -14.48 -25.76
C GLN A 96 -22.83 -14.82 -24.79
N VAL A 97 -22.81 -14.16 -23.63
CA VAL A 97 -21.81 -14.34 -22.57
C VAL A 97 -22.53 -14.55 -21.23
N SER A 98 -21.94 -15.35 -20.35
CA SER A 98 -22.34 -15.42 -18.94
C SER A 98 -21.24 -14.85 -18.06
N LEU A 99 -21.61 -14.04 -17.08
CA LEU A 99 -20.69 -13.46 -16.09
C LEU A 99 -20.02 -14.53 -15.21
N ASP A 100 -20.68 -15.67 -15.00
CA ASP A 100 -20.19 -16.80 -14.20
C ASP A 100 -19.24 -17.71 -14.98
N THR A 101 -19.10 -17.52 -16.30
CA THR A 101 -18.17 -18.31 -17.13
C THR A 101 -16.77 -18.14 -16.58
N LEU A 102 -16.09 -19.25 -16.28
CA LEU A 102 -14.70 -19.24 -15.87
C LEU A 102 -13.81 -19.14 -17.11
N VAL A 103 -13.01 -18.08 -17.18
CA VAL A 103 -11.95 -17.91 -18.18
C VAL A 103 -10.61 -18.29 -17.56
N GLU A 104 -9.81 -19.04 -18.32
CA GLU A 104 -8.46 -19.42 -17.91
C GLU A 104 -7.46 -18.43 -18.51
N MET A 105 -6.68 -17.78 -17.64
CA MET A 105 -5.60 -16.87 -18.06
C MET A 105 -4.40 -17.70 -18.54
N LYS A 106 -4.10 -17.65 -19.84
CA LYS A 106 -2.93 -18.31 -20.42
C LYS A 106 -1.71 -17.40 -20.36
N LYS A 107 -0.54 -17.97 -20.59
CA LYS A 107 0.71 -17.21 -20.63
C LYS A 107 0.72 -16.16 -21.73
N GLU A 108 0.08 -16.44 -22.87
CA GLU A 108 0.02 -15.52 -24.02
C GLU A 108 -0.96 -14.35 -23.82
N ASP A 109 -1.83 -14.44 -22.80
CA ASP A 109 -2.80 -13.40 -22.42
C ASP A 109 -2.17 -12.36 -21.47
N GLN A 110 -1.07 -12.73 -20.81
CA GLN A 110 -0.34 -11.83 -19.91
C GLN A 110 0.33 -10.70 -20.69
N VAL A 111 -0.05 -9.46 -20.36
CA VAL A 111 0.49 -8.24 -20.96
C VAL A 111 0.96 -7.28 -19.86
N PRO A 112 1.99 -6.45 -20.14
CA PRO A 112 2.56 -5.55 -19.15
C PRO A 112 1.63 -4.35 -18.84
N GLY A 113 2.10 -3.43 -17.99
CA GLY A 113 1.39 -2.21 -17.61
C GLY A 113 0.51 -2.40 -16.38
N SER A 114 -0.54 -1.59 -16.24
CA SER A 114 -1.46 -1.61 -15.09
C SER A 114 -2.21 -2.94 -14.95
N GLY A 115 -2.41 -3.37 -13.71
CA GLY A 115 -3.12 -4.59 -13.36
C GLY A 115 -2.42 -5.40 -12.29
N ILE A 116 -3.11 -6.40 -11.77
CA ILE A 116 -2.58 -7.35 -10.79
C ILE A 116 -2.36 -8.74 -11.39
N LEU A 117 -3.07 -9.11 -12.46
CA LEU A 117 -3.04 -10.46 -13.01
C LEU A 117 -1.65 -10.89 -13.49
N THR A 118 -0.97 -10.03 -14.25
CA THR A 118 0.38 -10.34 -14.77
C THR A 118 1.45 -10.36 -13.68
N GLY A 119 1.35 -9.46 -12.69
CA GLY A 119 2.38 -9.28 -11.66
C GLY A 119 2.24 -10.21 -10.45
N HIS A 120 1.02 -10.68 -10.15
CA HIS A 120 0.71 -11.38 -8.91
C HIS A 120 0.15 -12.78 -9.09
N PHE A 121 -0.23 -13.17 -10.31
CA PHE A 121 -0.84 -14.48 -10.58
C PHE A 121 -0.13 -15.23 -11.71
N SER A 122 -0.16 -16.56 -11.63
CA SER A 122 0.46 -17.44 -12.63
C SER A 122 -0.52 -17.87 -13.72
N PRO A 123 -0.04 -18.20 -14.93
CA PRO A 123 -0.85 -18.84 -15.96
C PRO A 123 -1.58 -20.09 -15.44
N GLY A 124 -2.80 -20.31 -15.92
CA GLY A 124 -3.71 -21.36 -15.44
C GLY A 124 -4.69 -20.89 -14.36
N LEU A 125 -4.58 -19.65 -13.88
CA LEU A 125 -5.61 -19.03 -13.03
C LEU A 125 -6.95 -19.03 -13.78
N LYS A 126 -8.00 -19.49 -13.09
CA LYS A 126 -9.38 -19.41 -13.56
C LYS A 126 -10.13 -18.37 -12.74
N LEU A 127 -10.74 -17.41 -13.42
CA LEU A 127 -11.55 -16.37 -12.82
C LEU A 127 -12.85 -16.22 -13.62
N SER A 128 -13.91 -15.76 -12.96
CA SER A 128 -15.16 -15.50 -13.67
C SER A 128 -15.01 -14.30 -14.62
N VAL A 129 -15.85 -14.23 -15.65
CA VAL A 129 -15.93 -13.04 -16.52
C VAL A 129 -16.29 -11.79 -15.69
N HIS A 130 -17.12 -11.96 -14.66
CA HIS A 130 -17.41 -10.90 -13.68
C HIS A 130 -16.14 -10.38 -13.00
N ASP A 131 -15.29 -11.26 -12.47
CA ASP A 131 -14.05 -10.87 -11.79
C ASP A 131 -13.08 -10.22 -12.77
N ALA A 132 -12.98 -10.73 -14.01
CA ALA A 132 -12.17 -10.11 -15.05
C ALA A 132 -12.66 -8.68 -15.38
N ALA A 133 -13.97 -8.49 -15.50
CA ALA A 133 -14.56 -7.17 -15.72
C ALA A 133 -14.30 -6.23 -14.53
N HIS A 134 -14.40 -6.74 -13.31
CA HIS A 134 -14.10 -5.97 -12.10
C HIS A 134 -12.64 -5.52 -12.06
N LEU A 135 -11.68 -6.44 -12.27
CA LEU A 135 -10.25 -6.11 -12.31
C LEU A 135 -9.90 -5.15 -13.47
N MET A 136 -10.56 -5.31 -14.62
CA MET A 136 -10.42 -4.42 -15.78
C MET A 136 -10.78 -2.97 -15.43
N ILE A 137 -11.78 -2.75 -14.59
CA ILE A 137 -12.23 -1.41 -14.20
C ILE A 137 -11.44 -0.89 -13.01
N THR A 138 -11.43 -1.64 -11.89
CA THR A 138 -10.88 -1.21 -10.60
C THR A 138 -9.37 -1.00 -10.66
N TYR A 139 -8.61 -1.99 -11.12
CA TYR A 139 -7.14 -1.91 -11.21
C TYR A 139 -6.65 -1.48 -12.59
N SER A 140 -7.60 -1.14 -13.48
CA SER A 140 -7.31 -0.89 -14.89
C SER A 140 -6.47 -2.03 -15.50
N ASP A 141 -6.76 -3.29 -15.14
CA ASP A 141 -5.91 -4.43 -15.48
C ASP A 141 -5.91 -4.73 -16.99
N ASN A 142 -4.74 -4.71 -17.62
CA ASN A 142 -4.57 -4.89 -19.06
C ASN A 142 -4.81 -6.33 -19.53
N THR A 143 -4.44 -7.32 -18.72
CA THR A 143 -4.68 -8.73 -19.03
C THR A 143 -6.16 -9.05 -18.89
N ALA A 144 -6.80 -8.60 -17.80
CA ALA A 144 -8.24 -8.74 -17.61
C ALA A 144 -9.01 -8.08 -18.77
N THR A 145 -8.54 -6.91 -19.24
CA THR A 145 -9.12 -6.24 -20.43
C THR A 145 -9.10 -7.15 -21.64
N ASN A 146 -7.97 -7.80 -21.94
CA ASN A 146 -7.87 -8.72 -23.08
C ASN A 146 -8.75 -9.97 -22.92
N LEU A 147 -8.87 -10.51 -21.69
CA LEU A 147 -9.77 -11.62 -21.40
C LEU A 147 -11.25 -11.24 -21.62
N VAL A 148 -11.66 -10.03 -21.23
CA VAL A 148 -13.01 -9.51 -21.49
C VAL A 148 -13.23 -9.30 -22.99
N ILE A 149 -12.25 -8.74 -23.70
CA ILE A 149 -12.30 -8.60 -25.17
C ILE A 149 -12.53 -9.95 -25.85
N ASP A 150 -11.92 -11.03 -25.37
CA ASP A 150 -12.10 -12.37 -25.94
C ASP A 150 -13.51 -12.93 -25.76
N GLN A 151 -14.24 -12.47 -24.74
CA GLN A 151 -15.62 -12.89 -24.52
C GLN A 151 -16.60 -12.14 -25.43
N VAL A 152 -16.38 -10.84 -25.65
CA VAL A 152 -17.35 -9.97 -26.35
C VAL A 152 -17.00 -9.74 -27.82
N GLY A 153 -15.72 -9.87 -28.17
CA GLY A 153 -15.18 -9.55 -29.49
C GLY A 153 -14.80 -8.07 -29.67
N LEU A 154 -13.70 -7.82 -30.39
CA LEU A 154 -13.18 -6.46 -30.63
C LEU A 154 -14.19 -5.48 -31.25
N PRO A 155 -15.05 -5.86 -32.23
CA PRO A 155 -16.02 -4.93 -32.82
C PRO A 155 -17.16 -4.53 -31.89
N ALA A 156 -17.40 -5.25 -30.80
CA ALA A 156 -18.59 -5.09 -29.95
C ALA A 156 -18.76 -3.66 -29.44
N THR A 157 -17.66 -3.00 -29.03
CA THR A 157 -17.73 -1.60 -28.61
C THR A 157 -18.20 -0.70 -29.75
N ARG A 158 -17.67 -0.86 -30.97
CA ARG A 158 -18.02 0.01 -32.10
C ARG A 158 -19.50 -0.12 -32.44
N GLU A 159 -20.00 -1.34 -32.51
CA GLU A 159 -21.38 -1.59 -32.89
C GLU A 159 -22.35 -1.11 -31.81
N LEU A 160 -22.05 -1.37 -30.54
CA LEU A 160 -22.85 -0.81 -29.44
C LEU A 160 -22.83 0.72 -29.44
N MET A 161 -21.66 1.34 -29.59
CA MET A 161 -21.55 2.80 -29.55
C MET A 161 -22.31 3.48 -30.70
N LYS A 162 -22.41 2.86 -31.89
CA LYS A 162 -23.30 3.34 -32.95
C LYS A 162 -24.78 3.26 -32.56
N GLU A 163 -25.21 2.16 -31.95
CA GLU A 163 -26.58 1.97 -31.48
C GLU A 163 -26.97 3.02 -30.42
N LEU A 164 -26.04 3.34 -29.51
CA LEU A 164 -26.23 4.33 -28.46
C LEU A 164 -26.00 5.78 -28.90
N ALA A 165 -25.87 6.06 -30.20
CA ALA A 165 -25.57 7.39 -30.73
C ALA A 165 -24.29 8.05 -30.18
N CYS A 166 -23.26 7.23 -29.91
CA CYS A 166 -21.89 7.61 -29.53
C CYS A 166 -20.88 7.29 -30.66
N PRO A 167 -21.00 7.90 -31.86
CA PRO A 167 -20.27 7.47 -33.05
C PRO A 167 -18.75 7.73 -33.00
N SER A 168 -18.26 8.52 -32.05
CA SER A 168 -16.83 8.84 -31.90
C SER A 168 -16.09 7.79 -31.08
N THR A 169 -16.80 6.82 -30.50
CA THR A 169 -16.26 5.88 -29.52
C THR A 169 -16.04 4.50 -30.10
N GLN A 170 -14.79 4.01 -30.04
CA GLN A 170 -14.47 2.62 -30.39
C GLN A 170 -13.17 2.15 -29.72
N LEU A 171 -13.12 0.86 -29.39
CA LEU A 171 -11.90 0.12 -29.12
C LEU A 171 -11.25 -0.27 -30.46
N ASN A 172 -9.96 -0.02 -30.60
CA ASN A 172 -9.25 -0.29 -31.84
C ASN A 172 -8.61 -1.68 -31.87
N SER A 173 -8.01 -2.12 -30.76
CA SER A 173 -7.24 -3.37 -30.70
C SER A 173 -7.24 -3.98 -29.30
N LYS A 174 -6.72 -5.20 -29.17
CA LYS A 174 -6.30 -5.72 -27.86
C LYS A 174 -5.16 -4.89 -27.26
N VAL A 175 -5.11 -4.85 -25.94
CA VAL A 175 -4.10 -4.12 -25.18
C VAL A 175 -2.72 -4.73 -25.44
N TYR A 176 -1.72 -3.90 -25.77
CA TYR A 176 -0.38 -4.29 -26.24
C TYR A 176 -0.34 -5.18 -27.50
N ARG A 177 -1.45 -5.37 -28.20
CA ARG A 177 -1.56 -6.26 -29.36
C ARG A 177 -2.15 -5.53 -30.55
N ARG A 178 -1.44 -4.50 -31.00
CA ARG A 178 -1.87 -3.60 -32.09
C ARG A 178 -2.02 -4.32 -33.44
N ASP A 179 -1.35 -5.45 -33.60
CA ASP A 179 -1.53 -6.40 -34.70
C ASP A 179 -2.98 -6.90 -34.84
N THR A 180 -3.77 -6.86 -33.76
CA THR A 180 -5.19 -7.24 -33.76
C THR A 180 -6.14 -6.11 -34.19
N SER A 181 -5.62 -4.96 -34.59
CA SER A 181 -6.45 -3.76 -34.80
C SER A 181 -7.54 -3.95 -35.86
N ILE A 182 -8.78 -3.57 -35.52
CA ILE A 182 -9.93 -3.55 -36.44
C ILE A 182 -10.07 -2.23 -37.21
N ASP A 183 -9.17 -1.28 -36.95
CA ASP A 183 -9.05 0.00 -37.65
C ASP A 183 -7.62 0.53 -37.46
N LEU A 184 -6.74 0.18 -38.41
CA LEU A 184 -5.33 0.55 -38.35
C LEU A 184 -5.13 2.07 -38.35
N ALA A 185 -5.94 2.82 -39.08
CA ALA A 185 -5.81 4.27 -39.16
C ALA A 185 -6.17 4.93 -37.82
N SER A 186 -7.28 4.54 -37.21
CA SER A 186 -7.66 5.01 -35.87
C SER A 186 -6.65 4.55 -34.81
N SER A 187 -6.18 3.30 -34.87
CA SER A 187 -5.15 2.80 -33.95
C SER A 187 -3.82 3.54 -34.08
N GLN A 188 -3.44 3.94 -35.30
CA GLN A 188 -2.28 4.80 -35.55
C GLN A 188 -2.42 6.19 -34.95
N LYS A 189 -3.62 6.74 -34.99
CA LYS A 189 -3.86 8.10 -34.53
C LYS A 189 -4.13 8.19 -33.02
N TYR A 190 -4.86 7.23 -32.45
CA TYR A 190 -5.42 7.32 -31.11
C TYR A 190 -5.01 6.15 -30.18
N GLY A 191 -4.25 5.18 -30.68
CA GLY A 191 -3.79 4.04 -29.89
C GLY A 191 -4.91 3.04 -29.60
N LEU A 192 -5.09 2.69 -28.32
CA LEU A 192 -5.98 1.60 -27.88
C LEU A 192 -7.45 1.84 -28.25
N GLY A 193 -7.92 3.08 -28.18
CA GLY A 193 -9.29 3.45 -28.52
C GLY A 193 -9.44 4.95 -28.67
N VAL A 194 -10.54 5.36 -29.29
CA VAL A 194 -10.91 6.76 -29.50
C VAL A 194 -12.28 7.04 -28.89
N THR A 195 -12.51 8.26 -28.43
CA THR A 195 -13.80 8.74 -27.90
C THR A 195 -13.91 10.26 -28.08
N SER A 196 -15.10 10.83 -27.84
CA SER A 196 -15.29 12.26 -27.54
C SER A 196 -15.73 12.44 -26.07
N CYS A 197 -15.68 13.66 -25.53
CA CYS A 197 -16.29 13.95 -24.22
C CYS A 197 -17.81 13.83 -24.28
N ARG A 198 -18.42 14.21 -25.41
CA ARG A 198 -19.87 14.15 -25.61
C ARG A 198 -20.39 12.71 -25.54
N ASP A 199 -19.71 11.77 -26.19
CA ASP A 199 -20.05 10.36 -26.14
C ASP A 199 -19.95 9.82 -24.70
N MET A 200 -18.86 10.14 -24.00
CA MET A 200 -18.64 9.70 -22.61
C MET A 200 -19.75 10.20 -21.67
N VAL A 201 -20.08 11.49 -21.70
CA VAL A 201 -21.15 12.04 -20.87
C VAL A 201 -22.52 11.51 -21.29
N HIS A 202 -22.75 11.24 -22.58
CA HIS A 202 -24.01 10.64 -23.04
C HIS A 202 -24.21 9.23 -22.48
N MET A 203 -23.17 8.39 -22.50
CA MET A 203 -23.20 7.06 -21.87
C MET A 203 -23.45 7.15 -20.36
N LEU A 204 -22.75 8.04 -19.66
CA LEU A 204 -22.90 8.22 -18.22
C LEU A 204 -24.30 8.72 -17.84
N GLU A 205 -24.90 9.60 -18.65
CA GLU A 205 -26.27 10.05 -18.46
C GLU A 205 -27.28 8.91 -18.64
N MET A 206 -27.08 8.08 -19.66
CA MET A 206 -27.92 6.91 -19.92
C MET A 206 -27.84 5.89 -18.78
N LEU A 207 -26.63 5.61 -18.28
CA LEU A 207 -26.40 4.73 -17.13
C LEU A 207 -27.04 5.32 -15.86
N HIS A 208 -26.84 6.61 -15.57
CA HIS A 208 -27.46 7.24 -14.41
C HIS A 208 -29.00 7.22 -14.46
N ALA A 209 -29.57 7.41 -15.65
CA ALA A 209 -31.02 7.38 -15.86
C ALA A 209 -31.63 5.97 -15.86
N GLY A 210 -30.82 4.91 -15.75
CA GLY A 210 -31.29 3.52 -15.81
C GLY A 210 -31.80 3.10 -17.19
N LYS A 211 -31.29 3.72 -18.26
CA LYS A 211 -31.82 3.61 -19.64
C LYS A 211 -30.94 2.82 -20.61
N PHE A 212 -29.84 2.23 -20.17
CA PHE A 212 -28.94 1.52 -21.08
C PHE A 212 -29.54 0.20 -21.59
N ILE A 213 -29.88 -0.72 -20.69
CA ILE A 213 -30.60 -1.97 -20.97
C ILE A 213 -31.81 -2.00 -20.05
N ASP A 214 -31.50 -1.96 -18.75
CA ASP A 214 -32.46 -1.71 -17.67
C ASP A 214 -31.77 -0.98 -16.51
N ASP A 215 -32.56 -0.62 -15.50
CA ASP A 215 -32.09 0.07 -14.29
C ASP A 215 -31.09 -0.77 -13.48
N ALA A 216 -31.28 -2.09 -13.41
CA ALA A 216 -30.42 -2.99 -12.63
C ALA A 216 -29.02 -3.08 -13.25
N THR A 217 -28.95 -3.33 -14.55
CA THR A 217 -27.70 -3.40 -15.33
C THR A 217 -26.96 -2.07 -15.28
N SER A 218 -27.68 -0.96 -15.40
CA SER A 218 -27.09 0.37 -15.32
C SER A 218 -26.45 0.63 -13.95
N LYS A 219 -27.14 0.25 -12.86
CA LYS A 219 -26.61 0.34 -11.49
C LYS A 219 -25.39 -0.54 -11.27
N GLU A 220 -25.37 -1.74 -11.86
CA GLU A 220 -24.24 -2.65 -11.74
C GLU A 220 -22.99 -2.09 -12.44
N ILE A 221 -23.13 -1.55 -13.65
CA ILE A 221 -22.04 -0.86 -14.36
C ILE A 221 -21.52 0.35 -13.56
N VAL A 222 -22.43 1.16 -13.00
CA VAL A 222 -22.05 2.29 -12.14
C VAL A 222 -21.36 1.80 -10.86
N ALA A 223 -21.77 0.67 -10.30
CA ALA A 223 -21.12 0.08 -9.13
C ALA A 223 -19.67 -0.32 -9.43
N HIS A 224 -19.39 -0.95 -10.58
CA HIS A 224 -18.00 -1.22 -11.01
C HIS A 224 -17.15 0.06 -11.05
N LEU A 225 -17.69 1.15 -11.60
CA LEU A 225 -16.99 2.44 -11.65
C LEU A 225 -16.77 3.07 -10.26
N ALA A 226 -17.64 2.77 -9.29
CA ALA A 226 -17.55 3.30 -7.92
C ALA A 226 -16.52 2.57 -7.05
N PHE A 227 -15.99 1.43 -7.51
CA PHE A 227 -14.89 0.73 -6.83
C PHE A 227 -13.51 1.31 -7.15
N GLY A 228 -13.38 2.11 -8.21
CA GLY A 228 -12.12 2.80 -8.50
C GLY A 228 -11.77 3.81 -7.41
N ASP A 229 -10.50 3.83 -7.00
CA ASP A 229 -9.97 4.72 -5.96
C ASP A 229 -8.88 5.66 -6.48
N ASP A 230 -8.79 5.87 -7.79
CA ASP A 230 -7.81 6.77 -8.41
C ASP A 230 -8.03 8.22 -7.92
N LYS A 231 -7.04 8.76 -7.21
CA LYS A 231 -7.04 10.12 -6.63
C LYS A 231 -6.19 11.14 -7.42
N SER A 232 -5.74 10.80 -8.62
CA SER A 232 -4.74 11.62 -9.34
C SER A 232 -5.35 12.76 -10.18
N LYS A 233 -6.57 12.59 -10.69
CA LYS A 233 -7.21 13.46 -11.72
C LYS A 233 -8.40 14.22 -11.14
N VAL A 234 -9.61 14.11 -11.73
CA VAL A 234 -10.78 14.92 -11.36
C VAL A 234 -11.14 14.77 -9.88
N THR A 235 -10.82 13.61 -9.30
CA THR A 235 -11.08 13.26 -7.90
C THR A 235 -10.11 13.89 -6.90
N ARG A 236 -8.92 14.33 -7.34
CA ARG A 236 -7.79 14.74 -6.48
C ARG A 236 -8.14 15.84 -5.47
N TYR A 237 -8.96 16.80 -5.89
CA TYR A 237 -9.32 17.97 -5.09
C TYR A 237 -10.80 18.00 -4.69
N LEU A 238 -11.51 16.88 -4.84
CA LEU A 238 -12.86 16.76 -4.32
C LEU A 238 -12.84 16.70 -2.79
N PRO A 239 -13.88 17.21 -2.11
CA PRO A 239 -13.96 17.13 -0.66
C PRO A 239 -13.88 15.68 -0.14
N PRO A 240 -13.27 15.46 1.03
CA PRO A 240 -13.19 14.14 1.64
C PRO A 240 -14.57 13.47 1.79
N GLY A 241 -14.62 12.17 1.52
CA GLY A 241 -15.85 11.39 1.59
C GLY A 241 -16.69 11.38 0.30
N ILE A 242 -16.38 12.25 -0.67
CA ILE A 242 -16.98 12.18 -2.00
C ILE A 242 -16.35 11.03 -2.77
N LYS A 243 -17.17 10.09 -3.22
CA LYS A 243 -16.76 8.92 -4.02
C LYS A 243 -17.39 8.98 -5.40
N PRO A 244 -16.71 9.54 -6.41
CA PRO A 244 -17.18 9.49 -7.78
C PRO A 244 -17.15 8.08 -8.34
N ALA A 245 -18.11 7.75 -9.19
CA ALA A 245 -18.06 6.55 -10.03
C ALA A 245 -17.41 6.94 -11.36
N HIS A 246 -16.16 6.56 -11.58
CA HIS A 246 -15.39 7.04 -12.73
C HIS A 246 -14.39 6.03 -13.26
N LYS A 247 -13.85 6.30 -14.46
CA LYS A 247 -12.75 5.54 -15.04
C LYS A 247 -11.68 6.49 -15.56
N THR A 248 -10.43 6.22 -15.19
CA THR A 248 -9.27 6.97 -15.68
C THR A 248 -8.55 6.24 -16.82
N GLY A 249 -7.74 6.98 -17.57
CA GLY A 249 -6.78 6.46 -18.52
C GLY A 249 -5.50 7.29 -18.55
N GLY A 250 -4.37 6.63 -18.78
CA GLY A 250 -3.08 7.29 -18.91
C GLY A 250 -2.07 6.47 -19.71
N VAL A 251 -1.40 7.14 -20.65
CA VAL A 251 -0.15 6.74 -21.31
C VAL A 251 0.65 8.02 -21.54
N SER A 252 1.97 7.97 -21.75
CA SER A 252 2.85 9.17 -21.76
C SER A 252 2.19 10.46 -22.25
N ASP A 253 1.62 10.47 -23.46
CA ASP A 253 1.12 11.68 -24.12
C ASP A 253 -0.38 11.97 -23.86
N VAL A 254 -1.09 11.14 -23.08
CA VAL A 254 -2.55 11.14 -22.92
C VAL A 254 -2.94 10.99 -21.44
N ARG A 255 -3.88 11.81 -20.95
CA ARG A 255 -4.53 11.61 -19.64
C ARG A 255 -6.04 11.80 -19.81
N THR A 256 -6.83 10.89 -19.28
CA THR A 256 -8.28 10.89 -19.45
C THR A 256 -8.98 10.50 -18.15
N ASP A 257 -10.16 11.08 -17.93
CA ASP A 257 -11.03 10.78 -16.80
C ASP A 257 -12.48 11.11 -17.16
N ALA A 258 -13.41 10.20 -16.88
CA ALA A 258 -14.85 10.46 -17.05
C ALA A 258 -15.66 9.69 -16.01
N GLY A 259 -16.73 10.30 -15.51
CA GLY A 259 -17.55 9.70 -14.46
C GLY A 259 -18.70 10.54 -13.93
N ILE A 260 -19.22 10.10 -12.80
CA ILE A 260 -20.36 10.64 -12.07
C ILE A 260 -19.88 11.07 -10.69
N ILE A 261 -20.00 12.36 -10.37
CA ILE A 261 -19.69 12.91 -9.05
C ILE A 261 -21.02 13.09 -8.29
N PRO A 262 -21.18 12.44 -7.12
CA PRO A 262 -22.34 12.68 -6.28
C PRO A 262 -22.27 14.10 -5.71
N LEU A 263 -23.37 14.84 -5.85
CA LEU A 263 -23.54 16.15 -5.25
C LEU A 263 -24.52 16.06 -4.07
N PRO A 264 -24.51 17.06 -3.19
CA PRO A 264 -25.52 17.14 -2.13
C PRO A 264 -26.96 17.18 -2.64
N GLU A 265 -27.16 17.76 -3.83
CA GLU A 265 -28.42 17.73 -4.56
C GLU A 265 -28.15 17.19 -5.98
N GLY A 266 -28.42 15.91 -6.20
CA GLY A 266 -28.27 15.26 -7.50
C GLY A 266 -26.84 14.83 -7.84
N VAL A 267 -26.48 14.91 -9.12
CA VAL A 267 -25.19 14.44 -9.63
C VAL A 267 -24.64 15.35 -10.72
N LEU A 268 -23.31 15.37 -10.83
CA LEU A 268 -22.55 16.01 -11.90
C LEU A 268 -21.90 14.93 -12.76
N LEU A 269 -22.14 14.95 -14.06
CA LEU A 269 -21.42 14.14 -15.04
C LEU A 269 -20.22 14.92 -15.56
N PHE A 270 -19.09 14.24 -15.77
CA PHE A 270 -17.90 14.87 -16.33
C PHE A 270 -17.18 13.95 -17.32
N SER A 271 -16.47 14.58 -18.25
CA SER A 271 -15.42 13.97 -19.06
C SER A 271 -14.32 15.00 -19.29
N VAL A 272 -13.08 14.64 -18.97
CA VAL A 272 -11.85 15.42 -19.20
C VAL A 272 -10.88 14.56 -19.97
N LEU A 273 -10.53 15.00 -21.18
CA LEU A 273 -9.63 14.29 -22.08
C LEU A 273 -8.46 15.19 -22.46
N THR A 274 -7.23 14.70 -22.33
CA THR A 274 -6.03 15.38 -22.81
C THR A 274 -5.18 14.46 -23.66
N GLN A 275 -4.56 15.02 -24.71
CA GLN A 275 -3.63 14.31 -25.58
C GLN A 275 -2.55 15.24 -26.11
N LYS A 276 -1.46 14.67 -26.66
CA LYS A 276 -0.28 15.44 -27.09
C LYS A 276 0.25 16.34 -25.97
N ASN A 277 0.20 15.83 -24.74
CA ASN A 277 0.69 16.55 -23.58
C ASN A 277 2.21 16.68 -23.69
N GLU A 278 2.78 17.87 -23.46
CA GLU A 278 4.24 18.06 -23.41
C GLU A 278 4.86 17.45 -22.16
N ASP A 279 4.10 17.39 -21.06
CA ASP A 279 4.52 16.72 -19.82
C ASP A 279 4.16 15.24 -19.84
N HIS A 280 5.17 14.41 -20.06
CA HIS A 280 5.05 12.96 -20.15
C HIS A 280 5.29 12.26 -18.79
N SER A 281 5.59 13.00 -17.73
CA SER A 281 5.89 12.44 -16.42
C SER A 281 4.67 11.76 -15.80
N PHE A 282 4.91 10.80 -14.92
CA PHE A 282 3.87 10.22 -14.07
C PHE A 282 4.09 10.69 -12.63
N GLY A 283 3.01 11.00 -11.93
CA GLY A 283 3.04 11.45 -10.54
C GLY A 283 2.38 12.81 -10.34
N ASP A 284 2.39 13.25 -9.09
CA ASP A 284 1.55 14.35 -8.58
C ASP A 284 1.79 15.75 -9.16
N LYS A 285 2.85 15.90 -9.93
CA LYS A 285 3.21 17.16 -10.59
C LYS A 285 2.81 17.18 -12.06
N ASN A 286 2.21 16.11 -12.59
CA ASN A 286 1.84 16.04 -13.99
C ASN A 286 0.81 17.11 -14.36
N GLU A 287 1.13 17.92 -15.36
CA GLU A 287 0.34 19.08 -15.78
C GLU A 287 -1.11 18.71 -16.16
N ALA A 288 -1.31 17.62 -16.92
CA ALA A 288 -2.62 17.20 -17.38
C ALA A 288 -3.50 16.63 -16.26
N GLU A 289 -2.90 15.92 -15.29
CA GLU A 289 -3.60 15.41 -14.11
C GLU A 289 -4.03 16.55 -13.19
N LEU A 290 -3.16 17.55 -13.02
CA LEU A 290 -3.48 18.78 -12.28
C LEU A 290 -4.59 19.61 -12.95
N LEU A 291 -4.60 19.69 -14.28
CA LEU A 291 -5.70 20.32 -15.02
C LEU A 291 -7.03 19.59 -14.73
N ALA A 292 -7.05 18.26 -14.81
CA ALA A 292 -8.25 17.48 -14.53
C ALA A 292 -8.73 17.69 -13.09
N ALA A 293 -7.81 17.71 -12.13
CA ALA A 293 -8.09 18.00 -10.73
C ALA A 293 -8.69 19.41 -10.51
N GLU A 294 -8.13 20.42 -11.16
CA GLU A 294 -8.63 21.80 -11.12
C GLU A 294 -10.07 21.89 -11.67
N ILE A 295 -10.34 21.23 -12.80
CA ILE A 295 -11.69 21.15 -13.38
C ILE A 295 -12.67 20.49 -12.40
N GLY A 296 -12.28 19.36 -11.79
CA GLY A 296 -13.10 18.65 -10.81
C GLY A 296 -13.45 19.49 -9.59
N GLN A 297 -12.48 20.21 -9.04
CA GLN A 297 -12.67 21.10 -7.89
C GLN A 297 -13.66 22.21 -8.20
N VAL A 298 -13.40 22.97 -9.27
CA VAL A 298 -14.24 24.11 -9.66
C VAL A 298 -15.66 23.63 -9.94
N ALA A 299 -15.82 22.54 -10.70
CA ALA A 299 -17.13 22.01 -11.03
C ALA A 299 -17.89 21.53 -9.79
N TYR A 300 -17.24 20.82 -8.87
CA TYR A 300 -17.89 20.35 -7.64
C TYR A 300 -18.38 21.52 -6.79
N HIS A 301 -17.51 22.47 -6.44
CA HIS A 301 -17.88 23.59 -5.57
C HIS A 301 -18.96 24.46 -6.20
N TYR A 302 -18.84 24.74 -7.50
CA TYR A 302 -19.84 25.48 -8.24
C TYR A 302 -21.25 24.90 -8.05
N PHE A 303 -21.41 23.58 -8.22
CA PHE A 303 -22.72 22.93 -8.13
C PHE A 303 -23.11 22.49 -6.70
N ALA A 304 -22.18 22.26 -5.78
CA ALA A 304 -22.45 21.74 -4.44
C ALA A 304 -22.73 22.84 -3.40
N ASP A 305 -22.07 24.00 -3.52
CA ASP A 305 -22.13 25.09 -2.53
C ASP A 305 -22.23 26.48 -3.15
N GLY A 306 -22.26 26.59 -4.48
CA GLY A 306 -22.44 27.85 -5.19
C GLY A 306 -21.18 28.72 -5.21
N THR A 307 -20.02 28.18 -4.82
CA THR A 307 -18.77 28.94 -4.81
C THR A 307 -17.97 28.72 -6.09
N ILE A 308 -17.56 29.82 -6.71
CA ILE A 308 -16.59 29.84 -7.81
C ILE A 308 -15.24 30.17 -7.20
N ALA A 309 -14.59 29.18 -6.60
CA ALA A 309 -13.22 29.34 -6.18
C ALA A 309 -12.32 28.91 -7.36
N PRO A 310 -11.58 29.81 -8.03
CA PRO A 310 -10.43 29.37 -8.81
C PRO A 310 -9.52 28.55 -7.88
N PRO A 311 -8.74 27.58 -8.39
CA PRO A 311 -7.82 26.87 -7.51
C PRO A 311 -6.99 27.92 -6.78
N SER A 312 -6.89 27.81 -5.46
CA SER A 312 -5.79 28.49 -4.80
C SER A 312 -4.52 27.92 -5.44
N PRO A 313 -3.73 28.73 -6.20
CA PRO A 313 -2.46 28.26 -6.69
C PRO A 313 -1.65 28.03 -5.43
N THR A 314 -1.31 26.78 -5.19
CA THR A 314 -0.48 26.31 -4.08
C THR A 314 -1.17 26.39 -2.71
N THR A 315 -1.14 25.41 -1.82
CA THR A 315 -0.40 24.15 -1.71
C THR A 315 -0.79 23.63 -0.32
N ASN A 316 -1.05 22.33 -0.15
CA ASN A 316 -0.95 21.58 1.10
C ASN A 316 -2.21 20.98 1.76
N THR A 317 -3.43 20.95 1.22
CA THR A 317 -4.48 20.19 1.96
C THR A 317 -4.16 18.69 1.97
N LEU A 318 -3.98 18.09 3.15
CA LEU A 318 -3.66 16.67 3.32
C LEU A 318 -4.75 15.96 4.14
N ALA A 319 -5.07 14.71 3.79
CA ALA A 319 -6.04 13.88 4.52
C ALA A 319 -5.69 12.39 4.31
N LEU A 320 -6.45 11.48 4.93
CA LEU A 320 -6.25 10.04 4.83
C LEU A 320 -6.10 9.55 3.36
N GLY A 321 -4.98 8.88 3.09
CA GLY A 321 -4.55 8.39 1.79
C GLY A 321 -4.02 9.46 0.84
N ALA A 322 -3.52 10.58 1.35
CA ALA A 322 -2.61 11.48 0.64
C ALA A 322 -1.17 10.94 0.75
N GLU A 323 -0.33 11.21 -0.26
CA GLU A 323 1.05 10.71 -0.28
C GLU A 323 2.09 11.81 -0.66
N GLY A 324 3.38 11.56 -0.40
CA GLY A 324 4.53 12.34 -0.90
C GLY A 324 5.24 13.24 0.13
N ASP A 325 6.23 14.02 -0.33
CA ASP A 325 7.17 14.81 0.50
C ASP A 325 6.49 15.73 1.54
N LEU A 326 5.29 16.21 1.22
CA LEU A 326 4.53 17.08 2.10
C LEU A 326 3.86 16.29 3.23
N VAL A 327 3.43 15.06 2.96
CA VAL A 327 2.96 14.13 4.00
C VAL A 327 4.12 13.73 4.89
N GLU A 328 5.30 13.48 4.33
CA GLU A 328 6.51 13.28 5.14
C GLU A 328 6.76 14.49 6.05
N SER A 329 6.69 15.71 5.49
CA SER A 329 6.86 16.94 6.25
C SER A 329 5.78 17.12 7.33
N LEU A 330 4.55 16.70 7.07
CA LEU A 330 3.47 16.65 8.08
C LEU A 330 3.79 15.65 9.18
N GLN A 331 4.13 14.41 8.85
CA GLN A 331 4.45 13.34 9.78
C GLN A 331 5.62 13.74 10.68
N ARG A 332 6.69 14.30 10.10
CA ARG A 332 7.81 14.92 10.82
C ARG A 332 7.32 16.01 11.77
N THR A 333 6.51 16.95 11.27
CA THR A 333 6.00 18.08 12.08
C THR A 333 5.06 17.64 13.22
N LEU A 334 4.27 16.58 13.04
CA LEU A 334 3.40 16.03 14.09
C LEU A 334 4.22 15.27 15.14
N ASN A 335 5.20 14.47 14.72
CA ASN A 335 6.15 13.81 15.62
C ASN A 335 6.89 14.81 16.51
N ALA A 336 7.28 15.94 15.92
CA ALA A 336 8.02 17.03 16.52
C ALA A 336 7.26 17.81 17.60
N ARG A 337 5.98 18.09 17.36
CA ARG A 337 5.27 19.20 18.05
C ARG A 337 4.14 18.74 18.95
N MET A 338 3.84 17.46 18.97
CA MET A 338 2.82 16.88 19.84
C MET A 338 3.47 16.26 21.07
N GLU A 339 2.84 16.46 22.23
CA GLU A 339 3.25 15.84 23.50
C GLU A 339 2.08 15.05 24.11
N PRO A 340 2.21 13.72 24.31
CA PRO A 340 3.34 12.89 23.87
C PRO A 340 3.39 12.76 22.33
N SER A 341 4.60 12.60 21.79
CA SER A 341 4.82 12.42 20.35
C SER A 341 4.06 11.19 19.80
N PRO A 342 3.41 11.29 18.63
CA PRO A 342 2.66 10.19 18.02
C PRO A 342 3.55 9.06 17.46
N GLN A 343 4.86 9.26 17.34
CA GLN A 343 5.82 8.29 16.78
C GLN A 343 5.41 7.71 15.41
N LEU A 344 4.88 8.56 14.53
CA LEU A 344 4.53 8.22 13.15
C LEU A 344 5.77 7.77 12.37
N GLN A 345 5.59 6.74 11.54
CA GLN A 345 6.54 6.44 10.48
C GLN A 345 6.52 7.58 9.47
N VAL A 346 7.70 8.03 9.02
CA VAL A 346 7.83 9.05 7.97
C VAL A 346 8.03 8.32 6.65
N ASP A 347 6.93 7.81 6.12
CA ASP A 347 6.86 7.04 4.86
C ASP A 347 6.23 7.85 3.73
N GLY A 348 5.76 9.06 4.02
CA GLY A 348 5.06 9.89 3.07
C GLY A 348 3.66 9.37 2.77
N ASP A 349 3.12 8.42 3.54
CA ASP A 349 1.74 7.93 3.42
C ASP A 349 0.88 8.46 4.58
N PHE A 350 -0.18 9.18 4.23
CA PHE A 350 -1.15 9.66 5.20
C PHE A 350 -2.11 8.53 5.55
N GLY A 351 -1.62 7.52 6.26
CA GLY A 351 -2.43 6.40 6.73
C GLY A 351 -3.22 6.69 8.02
N PRO A 352 -3.95 5.68 8.54
CA PRO A 352 -4.79 5.82 9.74
C PRO A 352 -4.05 6.31 10.99
N ASN A 353 -2.75 6.02 11.09
CA ASN A 353 -1.90 6.50 12.19
C ASN A 353 -1.67 8.02 12.10
N THR A 354 -1.35 8.53 10.90
CA THR A 354 -1.19 9.95 10.62
C THR A 354 -2.50 10.71 10.87
N GLU A 355 -3.63 10.15 10.44
CA GLU A 355 -4.96 10.70 10.71
C GLU A 355 -5.29 10.75 12.20
N SER A 356 -5.04 9.66 12.94
CA SER A 356 -5.26 9.60 14.38
C SER A 356 -4.42 10.63 15.13
N ALA A 357 -3.14 10.80 14.76
CA ALA A 357 -2.27 11.80 15.34
C ALA A 357 -2.77 13.22 15.04
N LEU A 358 -3.19 13.48 13.81
CA LEU A 358 -3.74 14.76 13.42
C LEU A 358 -5.03 15.11 14.17
N LEU A 359 -5.96 14.16 14.33
CA LEU A 359 -7.20 14.37 15.10
C LEU A 359 -6.90 14.77 16.56
N ARG A 360 -5.89 14.16 17.17
CA ARG A 360 -5.42 14.55 18.51
C ARG A 360 -4.82 15.96 18.51
N PHE A 361 -3.98 16.29 17.52
CA PHE A 361 -3.42 17.63 17.37
C PHE A 361 -4.51 18.70 17.24
N GLN A 362 -5.49 18.48 16.36
CA GLN A 362 -6.61 19.39 16.15
C GLN A 362 -7.40 19.61 17.44
N THR A 363 -7.74 18.53 18.15
CA THR A 363 -8.43 18.61 19.45
C THR A 363 -7.62 19.42 20.47
N ALA A 364 -6.31 19.16 20.59
CA ALA A 364 -5.44 19.85 21.53
C ALA A 364 -5.24 21.35 21.20
N LYS A 365 -5.35 21.73 19.93
CA LYS A 365 -5.24 23.13 19.47
C LYS A 365 -6.59 23.85 19.36
N GLY A 366 -7.70 23.22 19.76
CA GLY A 366 -9.04 23.79 19.66
C GLY A 366 -9.52 24.00 18.22
N LEU A 367 -8.97 23.21 17.27
CA LEU A 367 -9.39 23.18 15.88
C LEU A 367 -10.48 22.11 15.68
N THR A 368 -11.20 22.18 14.56
CA THR A 368 -12.15 21.13 14.17
C THR A 368 -11.41 19.81 13.96
N ALA A 369 -11.67 18.81 14.81
CA ALA A 369 -11.05 17.49 14.72
C ALA A 369 -11.70 16.65 13.61
N ASN A 370 -11.28 16.87 12.37
CA ASN A 370 -11.83 16.25 11.16
C ASN A 370 -10.80 15.42 10.36
N GLY A 371 -9.55 15.31 10.83
CA GLY A 371 -8.52 14.49 10.18
C GLY A 371 -7.98 15.10 8.87
N ILE A 372 -8.29 16.37 8.61
CA ILE A 372 -7.90 17.10 7.40
C ILE A 372 -6.94 18.24 7.77
N VAL A 373 -5.78 18.29 7.13
CA VAL A 373 -4.81 19.37 7.28
C VAL A 373 -5.18 20.50 6.33
N ASP A 374 -6.05 21.40 6.77
CA ASP A 374 -6.40 22.61 6.04
C ASP A 374 -5.48 23.79 6.40
N LYS A 375 -5.77 24.98 5.83
CA LYS A 375 -5.02 26.21 6.11
C LYS A 375 -4.96 26.56 7.61
N SER A 376 -6.00 26.26 8.37
CA SER A 376 -6.04 26.52 9.83
C SER A 376 -5.10 25.56 10.57
N VAL A 377 -5.06 24.30 10.15
CA VAL A 377 -4.13 23.30 10.68
C VAL A 377 -2.69 23.64 10.31
N TRP A 378 -2.39 24.01 9.07
CA TRP A 378 -1.04 24.43 8.69
C TRP A 378 -0.55 25.64 9.46
N LYS A 379 -1.43 26.62 9.67
CA LYS A 379 -1.13 27.78 10.49
C LYS A 379 -0.86 27.39 11.94
N ALA A 380 -1.62 26.43 12.48
CA ALA A 380 -1.45 25.95 13.86
C ALA A 380 -0.22 25.05 14.02
N LEU A 381 0.14 24.29 12.98
CA LEU A 381 1.36 23.50 12.93
C LEU A 381 2.56 24.42 12.95
N GLY A 382 2.56 25.51 12.16
CA GLY A 382 3.70 26.42 12.00
C GLY A 382 4.63 26.00 10.84
N PRO A 383 5.86 26.54 10.73
CA PRO A 383 6.80 26.17 9.68
C PRO A 383 7.04 24.66 9.61
N LEU A 384 6.95 24.02 8.45
CA LEU A 384 7.08 22.56 8.37
C LEU A 384 8.50 22.10 8.63
N VAL A 385 8.61 20.95 9.30
CA VAL A 385 9.88 20.24 9.45
C VAL A 385 10.08 19.45 8.15
N THR A 386 10.81 20.04 7.20
CA THR A 386 11.00 19.51 5.84
C THR A 386 12.19 18.58 5.70
N GLU A 387 13.14 18.69 6.62
CA GLU A 387 14.18 17.68 6.87
C GLU A 387 13.75 16.90 8.11
N ASP A 388 14.26 15.70 8.33
CA ASP A 388 14.06 15.04 9.62
C ASP A 388 14.33 16.07 10.71
N GLU A 389 13.44 16.19 11.70
CA GLU A 389 13.82 16.88 12.92
C GLU A 389 15.20 16.37 13.27
N ALA A 390 16.13 17.28 13.53
CA ALA A 390 17.47 16.90 13.93
C ALA A 390 17.31 15.79 14.95
N VAL A 391 17.62 14.55 14.53
CA VAL A 391 17.34 13.37 15.33
C VAL A 391 18.04 13.68 16.63
N ALA A 392 17.24 13.73 17.71
CA ALA A 392 17.71 14.15 19.01
C ALA A 392 19.06 13.48 19.28
N ASP A 393 19.96 14.19 19.93
CA ASP A 393 21.35 13.79 20.11
C ASP A 393 21.49 12.26 20.29
N VAL A 394 22.37 11.65 19.49
CA VAL A 394 22.50 10.18 19.38
C VAL A 394 22.67 9.52 20.75
N ALA A 395 23.38 10.18 21.68
CA ALA A 395 23.57 9.65 23.02
C ALA A 395 22.27 9.67 23.84
N THR A 396 21.42 10.67 23.64
CA THR A 396 20.09 10.75 24.30
C THR A 396 19.18 9.61 23.86
N ILE A 397 19.10 9.34 22.54
CA ILE A 397 18.26 8.25 22.04
C ILE A 397 18.77 6.88 22.51
N ASN A 398 20.08 6.68 22.42
CA ASN A 398 20.71 5.40 22.73
C ASN A 398 20.76 5.10 24.25
N SER A 399 20.52 6.09 25.11
CA SER A 399 20.42 5.92 26.56
C SER A 399 18.99 5.82 27.08
N ALA A 400 17.98 5.99 26.22
CA ALA A 400 16.58 5.90 26.61
C ALA A 400 16.22 4.47 27.07
N VAL A 401 15.69 4.36 28.29
CA VAL A 401 15.17 3.10 28.84
C VAL A 401 13.66 3.09 28.71
N THR A 402 13.12 2.11 27.98
CA THR A 402 11.67 1.91 27.88
C THR A 402 11.19 1.02 29.02
N GLU A 403 10.19 1.48 29.78
CA GLU A 403 9.51 0.63 30.76
C GLU A 403 8.76 -0.51 30.05
N LYS A 404 9.09 -1.75 30.40
CA LYS A 404 8.40 -2.93 29.86
C LYS A 404 7.11 -3.21 30.62
N THR A 405 6.06 -3.53 29.87
CA THR A 405 4.81 -4.08 30.42
C THR A 405 5.04 -5.43 31.10
N PRO A 406 4.25 -5.79 32.12
CA PRO A 406 4.41 -7.07 32.83
C PRO A 406 4.33 -8.30 31.90
N ALA A 407 4.97 -9.38 32.33
CA ALA A 407 4.99 -10.65 31.60
C ALA A 407 3.57 -11.17 31.33
N ASP A 408 3.43 -11.93 30.24
CA ASP A 408 2.14 -12.40 29.79
C ASP A 408 1.39 -13.25 30.81
N SER A 409 0.08 -13.02 30.93
CA SER A 409 -0.81 -13.92 31.67
C SER A 409 -0.80 -15.31 31.05
N LEU A 410 -0.85 -16.34 31.89
CA LEU A 410 -0.97 -17.73 31.46
C LEU A 410 -2.42 -18.18 31.20
N GLU A 411 -3.40 -17.27 31.33
CA GLU A 411 -4.82 -17.53 31.12
C GLU A 411 -5.29 -17.29 29.68
N GLY A 412 -6.28 -18.08 29.23
CA GLY A 412 -6.88 -17.97 27.89
C GLY A 412 -6.80 -19.27 27.08
N ILE A 413 -7.66 -19.39 26.06
CA ILE A 413 -7.68 -20.53 25.14
C ILE A 413 -6.64 -20.29 24.03
N PRO A 414 -5.72 -21.23 23.78
CA PRO A 414 -4.76 -21.07 22.68
C PRO A 414 -5.51 -21.19 21.35
N PHE A 415 -5.47 -20.11 20.56
CA PHE A 415 -5.85 -20.10 19.16
C PHE A 415 -4.64 -19.64 18.34
N VAL A 416 -4.40 -20.32 17.22
CA VAL A 416 -3.22 -20.10 16.38
C VAL A 416 -3.67 -20.08 14.92
N THR A 417 -3.35 -19.01 14.20
CA THR A 417 -3.64 -18.86 12.76
C THR A 417 -2.47 -19.27 11.87
N ALA A 418 -1.27 -19.32 12.45
CA ALA A 418 -0.04 -19.64 11.76
C ALA A 418 -0.08 -20.98 11.05
N LYS A 419 0.32 -20.98 9.78
CA LYS A 419 0.32 -22.18 8.94
C LYS A 419 1.41 -23.20 9.34
N ALA A 420 2.49 -22.74 9.97
CA ALA A 420 3.52 -23.60 10.57
C ALA A 420 4.19 -22.92 11.76
N TRP A 421 4.50 -23.69 12.80
CA TRP A 421 5.24 -23.19 13.96
C TRP A 421 6.03 -24.29 14.68
N THR A 422 7.03 -23.89 15.45
CA THR A 422 7.76 -24.76 16.37
C THR A 422 8.23 -23.98 17.60
N VAL A 423 8.28 -24.66 18.74
CA VAL A 423 8.88 -24.15 19.97
C VAL A 423 9.99 -25.09 20.42
N VAL A 424 11.14 -24.51 20.74
CA VAL A 424 12.33 -25.24 21.18
C VAL A 424 12.81 -24.71 22.52
N ASP A 425 13.30 -25.61 23.35
CA ASP A 425 14.10 -25.27 24.52
C ASP A 425 15.42 -24.65 24.04
N PHE A 426 15.70 -23.42 24.47
CA PHE A 426 16.80 -22.65 23.90
C PHE A 426 18.16 -23.29 24.18
N ASP A 427 18.38 -23.74 25.41
CA ASP A 427 19.66 -24.29 25.86
C ASP A 427 19.94 -25.65 25.20
N SER A 428 19.01 -26.59 25.31
CA SER A 428 19.20 -27.95 24.78
C SER A 428 18.97 -28.06 23.27
N GLY A 429 18.19 -27.14 22.68
CA GLY A 429 17.74 -27.23 21.29
C GLY A 429 16.65 -28.27 21.06
N VAL A 430 16.11 -28.90 22.11
CA VAL A 430 15.05 -29.90 22.02
C VAL A 430 13.74 -29.25 21.62
N ALA A 431 13.07 -29.78 20.60
CA ALA A 431 11.73 -29.36 20.24
C ALA A 431 10.72 -29.77 21.31
N LEU A 432 9.94 -28.80 21.80
CA LEU A 432 8.93 -29.01 22.83
C LEU A 432 7.51 -29.13 22.24
N GLY A 433 7.31 -28.63 21.01
CA GLY A 433 6.05 -28.71 20.30
C GLY A 433 6.13 -28.02 18.94
N GLY A 434 5.15 -28.28 18.08
CA GLY A 434 5.07 -27.66 16.77
C GLY A 434 3.92 -28.21 15.94
N GLU A 435 3.54 -27.47 14.91
CA GLU A 435 2.60 -27.90 13.89
C GLU A 435 3.16 -27.54 12.52
N ASN A 436 3.17 -28.50 11.59
CA ASN A 436 3.74 -28.34 10.26
C ASN A 436 5.18 -27.78 10.28
N ALA A 437 5.94 -28.08 11.34
CA ALA A 437 7.27 -27.48 11.58
C ALA A 437 8.28 -27.75 10.46
N GLU A 438 8.06 -28.84 9.73
CA GLU A 438 8.88 -29.37 8.64
C GLU A 438 8.35 -29.00 7.23
N THR A 439 7.27 -28.22 7.16
CA THR A 439 6.63 -27.79 5.92
C THR A 439 7.35 -26.58 5.34
N VAL A 440 7.67 -26.66 4.04
CA VAL A 440 8.38 -25.61 3.30
C VAL A 440 7.50 -24.38 3.12
N ARG A 441 8.03 -23.19 3.45
CA ARG A 441 7.37 -21.89 3.32
C ARG A 441 8.36 -20.79 2.93
N ASP A 442 7.86 -19.70 2.36
CA ASP A 442 8.65 -18.48 2.20
C ASP A 442 9.07 -17.90 3.57
N PRO A 443 10.34 -17.51 3.75
CA PRO A 443 10.86 -17.00 5.02
C PRO A 443 10.52 -15.52 5.28
N ALA A 444 10.21 -14.73 4.25
CA ALA A 444 10.18 -13.27 4.35
C ALA A 444 11.47 -12.72 5.03
N SER A 445 11.38 -11.58 5.74
CA SER A 445 12.54 -10.94 6.38
C SER A 445 13.16 -11.71 7.55
N VAL A 446 12.62 -12.85 8.01
CA VAL A 446 13.36 -13.68 8.98
C VAL A 446 14.65 -14.27 8.37
N THR A 447 14.78 -14.21 7.03
CA THR A 447 16.04 -14.38 6.28
C THR A 447 17.20 -13.54 6.82
N LYS A 448 16.94 -12.32 7.32
CA LYS A 448 18.01 -11.42 7.79
C LYS A 448 18.77 -11.94 9.02
N ILE A 449 18.21 -12.92 9.73
CA ILE A 449 18.93 -13.65 10.77
C ILE A 449 20.16 -14.34 10.16
N MET A 450 20.05 -14.93 8.96
CA MET A 450 21.19 -15.55 8.26
C MET A 450 22.23 -14.51 7.84
N THR A 451 21.76 -13.38 7.28
CA THR A 451 22.63 -12.27 6.87
C THR A 451 23.44 -11.73 8.05
N ALA A 452 22.78 -11.42 9.16
CA ALA A 452 23.44 -10.97 10.39
C ALA A 452 24.39 -12.05 10.95
N HIS A 453 23.97 -13.31 10.96
CA HIS A 453 24.78 -14.42 11.47
C HIS A 453 26.11 -14.57 10.71
N LEU A 454 26.10 -14.46 9.38
CA LEU A 454 27.33 -14.53 8.57
C LEU A 454 28.29 -13.38 8.86
N VAL A 455 27.77 -12.15 8.91
CA VAL A 455 28.58 -10.96 9.19
C VAL A 455 29.17 -11.02 10.60
N LEU A 456 28.38 -11.45 11.58
CA LEU A 456 28.85 -11.60 12.96
C LEU A 456 29.87 -12.73 13.11
N GLN A 457 29.73 -13.84 12.39
CA GLN A 457 30.76 -14.89 12.39
C GLN A 457 32.08 -14.44 11.76
N LEU A 458 32.03 -13.53 10.79
CA LEU A 458 33.23 -12.91 10.24
C LEU A 458 33.86 -11.99 11.30
N ALA A 459 33.06 -11.17 11.98
CA ALA A 459 33.50 -10.30 13.06
C ALA A 459 34.04 -11.05 14.30
N GLU A 460 33.50 -12.22 14.62
CA GLU A 460 34.02 -13.07 15.71
C GLU A 460 35.45 -13.58 15.42
N LYS A 461 35.79 -13.77 14.14
CA LYS A 461 37.15 -14.15 13.71
C LYS A 461 38.08 -12.96 13.57
N SER A 462 37.52 -11.82 13.16
CA SER A 462 38.21 -10.57 12.83
C SER A 462 37.41 -9.40 13.39
N PRO A 463 37.61 -9.02 14.67
CA PRO A 463 36.82 -7.97 15.33
C PRO A 463 36.84 -6.63 14.59
N GLU A 464 37.92 -6.33 13.86
CA GLU A 464 38.09 -5.12 13.02
C GLU A 464 37.01 -4.99 11.93
N VAL A 465 36.34 -6.09 11.56
CA VAL A 465 35.22 -6.10 10.62
C VAL A 465 34.09 -5.18 11.08
N LEU A 466 33.90 -5.02 12.39
CA LEU A 466 32.85 -4.17 12.95
C LEU A 466 33.10 -2.67 12.73
N ASP A 467 34.37 -2.30 12.50
CA ASP A 467 34.81 -0.93 12.26
C ASP A 467 34.88 -0.60 10.76
N GLU A 468 34.76 -1.62 9.90
CA GLU A 468 34.73 -1.41 8.45
C GLU A 468 33.56 -0.52 8.03
N ILE A 469 33.83 0.40 7.10
CA ILE A 469 32.82 1.32 6.57
C ILE A 469 32.17 0.71 5.34
N VAL A 470 30.84 0.55 5.41
CA VAL A 470 30.01 0.14 4.27
C VAL A 470 29.52 1.38 3.55
N THR A 471 29.76 1.45 2.24
CA THR A 471 29.24 2.52 1.38
C THR A 471 28.03 2.02 0.61
N PHE A 472 26.91 2.72 0.71
CA PHE A 472 25.68 2.31 0.02
C PHE A 472 25.79 2.54 -1.48
N SER A 473 25.50 1.49 -2.25
CA SER A 473 25.38 1.55 -3.71
C SER A 473 23.97 2.02 -4.11
N GLU A 474 23.80 2.43 -5.38
CA GLU A 474 22.46 2.68 -5.92
C GLU A 474 21.56 1.44 -5.87
N ARG A 475 22.15 0.23 -5.98
CA ARG A 475 21.39 -1.02 -5.90
C ARG A 475 20.86 -1.23 -4.48
N ALA A 476 21.68 -1.00 -3.47
CA ALA A 476 21.26 -1.07 -2.08
C ALA A 476 20.13 -0.06 -1.80
N ASP A 477 20.34 1.23 -2.11
CA ASP A 477 19.35 2.31 -1.90
C ASP A 477 18.01 2.04 -2.62
N LYS A 478 18.05 1.58 -3.88
CA LYS A 478 16.86 1.32 -4.68
C LYS A 478 16.22 -0.06 -4.42
N THR A 479 16.69 -0.81 -3.41
CA THR A 479 16.09 -2.11 -3.08
C THR A 479 14.70 -1.90 -2.46
N PRO A 480 13.62 -2.47 -3.05
CA PRO A 480 12.27 -2.22 -2.59
C PRO A 480 11.96 -2.89 -1.24
N GLY A 481 10.97 -2.35 -0.51
CA GLY A 481 10.50 -2.87 0.78
C GLY A 481 11.05 -2.08 1.97
N SER A 482 11.10 -2.71 3.15
CA SER A 482 11.64 -2.09 4.36
C SER A 482 13.09 -1.63 4.18
N THR A 483 13.45 -0.48 4.74
CA THR A 483 14.73 0.20 4.51
C THR A 483 15.37 0.64 5.83
N SER A 484 16.71 0.67 5.91
CA SER A 484 17.45 1.38 6.95
C SER A 484 17.50 2.89 6.70
N GLY A 485 17.01 3.36 5.56
CA GLY A 485 16.88 4.76 5.20
C GLY A 485 18.17 5.39 4.70
N LEU A 486 19.22 4.60 4.46
CA LEU A 486 20.49 5.09 3.92
C LEU A 486 20.42 5.26 2.40
N LYS A 487 21.08 6.30 1.89
CA LYS A 487 21.07 6.71 0.49
C LYS A 487 22.38 6.35 -0.22
N ALA A 488 22.32 6.25 -1.54
CA ALA A 488 23.50 5.97 -2.36
C ALA A 488 24.63 6.98 -2.06
N GLY A 489 25.82 6.45 -1.75
CA GLY A 489 26.99 7.23 -1.37
C GLY A 489 27.11 7.57 0.11
N GLU A 490 26.09 7.31 0.93
CA GLU A 490 26.20 7.36 2.39
C GLU A 490 27.00 6.17 2.94
N GLN A 491 27.60 6.39 4.09
CA GLN A 491 28.58 5.53 4.72
C GLN A 491 28.25 5.35 6.19
N VAL A 492 28.41 4.11 6.66
CA VAL A 492 28.15 3.71 8.05
C VAL A 492 29.03 2.51 8.40
N SER A 493 29.41 2.36 9.67
CA SER A 493 30.17 1.17 10.10
C SER A 493 29.31 -0.09 10.06
N VAL A 494 29.96 -1.25 9.92
CA VAL A 494 29.31 -2.56 9.99
C VAL A 494 28.57 -2.75 11.32
N SER A 495 29.17 -2.31 12.43
CA SER A 495 28.57 -2.37 13.77
C SER A 495 27.22 -1.67 13.85
N GLU A 496 27.11 -0.45 13.31
CA GLU A 496 25.84 0.29 13.28
C GLU A 496 24.89 -0.29 12.23
N LEU A 497 25.39 -0.66 11.04
CA LEU A 497 24.53 -1.17 9.98
C LEU A 497 23.84 -2.49 10.35
N LEU A 498 24.40 -3.29 11.26
CA LEU A 498 23.71 -4.46 11.83
C LEU A 498 22.42 -4.08 12.55
N TYR A 499 22.35 -2.92 13.20
CA TYR A 499 21.10 -2.39 13.75
C TYR A 499 20.15 -1.96 12.64
N GLY A 500 20.63 -1.27 11.61
CA GLY A 500 19.84 -0.90 10.43
C GLY A 500 19.28 -2.10 9.66
N LEU A 501 19.99 -3.24 9.70
CA LEU A 501 19.53 -4.52 9.16
C LEU A 501 18.39 -5.11 10.01
N MET A 502 18.57 -5.18 11.33
CA MET A 502 17.72 -5.98 12.21
C MET A 502 16.49 -5.24 12.74
N LEU A 503 16.64 -3.98 13.15
CA LEU A 503 15.58 -3.22 13.82
C LEU A 503 14.45 -2.84 12.84
N PRO A 504 14.69 -1.97 11.81
CA PRO A 504 13.66 -1.56 10.86
C PRO A 504 13.48 -2.58 9.74
N SER A 505 14.25 -3.68 9.76
CA SER A 505 14.24 -4.72 8.74
C SER A 505 14.79 -4.28 7.37
N GLY A 506 15.85 -3.47 7.35
CA GLY A 506 16.41 -2.86 6.13
C GLY A 506 16.87 -3.86 5.05
N ASN A 507 16.20 -3.84 3.89
CA ASN A 507 16.54 -4.63 2.71
C ASN A 507 17.81 -4.08 2.03
N ASP A 508 17.87 -2.76 1.93
CA ASP A 508 19.05 -1.98 1.52
C ASP A 508 20.30 -2.36 2.32
N ALA A 509 20.21 -2.44 3.65
CA ALA A 509 21.29 -2.91 4.51
C ALA A 509 21.73 -4.36 4.20
N SER A 510 20.77 -5.24 3.85
CA SER A 510 21.08 -6.62 3.47
C SER A 510 21.84 -6.71 2.16
N VAL A 511 21.44 -5.90 1.18
CA VAL A 511 22.12 -5.82 -0.12
C VAL A 511 23.50 -5.20 0.03
N ALA A 512 23.63 -4.13 0.83
CA ALA A 512 24.91 -3.51 1.12
C ALA A 512 25.89 -4.50 1.79
N PHE A 513 25.44 -5.30 2.76
CA PHE A 513 26.27 -6.36 3.33
C PHE A 513 26.64 -7.45 2.32
N ALA A 514 25.71 -7.85 1.46
CA ALA A 514 25.97 -8.85 0.44
C ALA A 514 27.01 -8.38 -0.59
N GLU A 515 26.95 -7.12 -1.00
CA GLU A 515 27.95 -6.50 -1.87
C GLU A 515 29.31 -6.36 -1.18
N HIS A 516 29.33 -5.91 0.07
CA HIS A 516 30.55 -5.64 0.83
C HIS A 516 31.33 -6.91 1.23
N PHE A 517 30.62 -7.96 1.65
CA PHE A 517 31.26 -9.19 2.18
C PHE A 517 31.22 -10.38 1.23
N GLY A 518 30.49 -10.29 0.12
CA GLY A 518 30.26 -11.41 -0.79
C GLY A 518 31.52 -12.12 -1.27
N ASP A 519 32.52 -11.35 -1.71
CA ASP A 519 33.81 -11.89 -2.16
C ASP A 519 34.58 -12.60 -1.04
N ARG A 520 34.49 -12.11 0.20
CA ARG A 520 35.22 -12.65 1.36
C ARG A 520 34.58 -13.92 1.91
N LEU A 521 33.26 -14.05 1.76
CA LEU A 521 32.49 -15.15 2.31
C LEU A 521 32.19 -16.25 1.30
N SER A 522 32.31 -15.97 -0.01
CA SER A 522 31.91 -16.92 -1.04
C SER A 522 32.67 -18.24 -0.90
N PRO A 523 31.97 -19.39 -0.82
CA PRO A 523 32.59 -20.71 -0.91
C PRO A 523 32.99 -21.08 -2.35
N ASP A 524 32.56 -20.28 -3.33
CA ASP A 524 32.76 -20.50 -4.76
C ASP A 524 33.52 -19.30 -5.37
N PRO A 525 34.77 -19.46 -5.84
CA PRO A 525 35.58 -18.36 -6.34
C PRO A 525 35.00 -17.68 -7.59
N GLU A 526 34.09 -18.34 -8.31
CA GLU A 526 33.42 -17.79 -9.49
C GLU A 526 32.23 -16.88 -9.12
N LYS A 527 31.74 -16.95 -7.88
CA LYS A 527 30.62 -16.14 -7.39
C LYS A 527 31.12 -14.99 -6.54
N LYS A 528 30.79 -13.77 -6.97
CA LYS A 528 31.28 -12.51 -6.38
C LYS A 528 30.15 -11.63 -5.88
N GLY A 529 30.48 -10.69 -5.00
CA GLY A 529 29.57 -9.73 -4.39
C GLY A 529 28.29 -10.39 -3.91
N HIS A 530 27.15 -9.84 -4.31
CA HIS A 530 25.84 -10.35 -3.92
C HIS A 530 25.67 -11.88 -4.09
N ASP A 531 26.12 -12.44 -5.22
CA ASP A 531 25.93 -13.87 -5.51
C ASP A 531 26.87 -14.76 -4.68
N GLY A 532 28.08 -14.27 -4.41
CA GLY A 532 29.01 -14.90 -3.47
C GLY A 532 28.44 -14.96 -2.05
N PHE A 533 27.76 -13.89 -1.62
CA PHE A 533 27.10 -13.85 -0.33
C PHE A 533 25.92 -14.84 -0.25
N VAL A 534 25.07 -14.90 -1.28
CA VAL A 534 23.97 -15.88 -1.34
C VAL A 534 24.50 -17.32 -1.35
N ALA A 535 25.63 -17.59 -2.02
CA ALA A 535 26.29 -18.88 -1.94
C ALA A 535 26.74 -19.22 -0.51
N ALA A 536 27.33 -18.25 0.21
CA ALA A 536 27.71 -18.41 1.62
C ALA A 536 26.51 -18.66 2.54
N MET A 537 25.36 -18.00 2.30
CA MET A 537 24.12 -18.25 3.05
C MET A 537 23.65 -19.70 2.91
N ASN A 538 23.66 -20.24 1.69
CA ASN A 538 23.27 -21.62 1.43
C ASN A 538 24.28 -22.63 2.01
N GLU A 539 25.58 -22.33 1.96
CA GLU A 539 26.60 -23.17 2.58
C GLU A 539 26.47 -23.19 4.11
N LYS A 540 26.16 -22.04 4.72
CA LYS A 540 25.85 -21.95 6.14
C LYS A 540 24.60 -22.74 6.51
N ALA A 541 23.53 -22.64 5.71
CA ALA A 541 22.31 -23.42 5.91
C ALA A 541 22.62 -24.92 5.96
N LYS A 542 23.41 -25.44 5.02
CA LYS A 542 23.87 -26.84 5.02
C LYS A 542 24.66 -27.18 6.29
N SER A 543 25.61 -26.33 6.68
CA SER A 543 26.45 -26.57 7.88
C SER A 543 25.64 -26.61 9.17
N LEU A 544 24.49 -25.93 9.22
CA LEU A 544 23.55 -25.94 10.35
C LEU A 544 22.51 -27.07 10.25
N GLY A 545 22.58 -27.93 9.22
CA GLY A 545 21.62 -29.00 8.98
C GLY A 545 20.24 -28.50 8.57
N MET A 546 20.15 -27.33 7.94
CA MET A 546 18.91 -26.74 7.43
C MET A 546 18.57 -27.29 6.04
N THR A 547 18.23 -28.58 5.97
CA THR A 547 18.15 -29.34 4.70
C THR A 547 16.97 -28.96 3.80
N LYS A 548 16.02 -28.17 4.30
CA LYS A 548 14.84 -27.69 3.55
C LYS A 548 14.84 -26.17 3.39
N THR A 549 16.00 -25.55 3.56
CA THR A 549 16.18 -24.11 3.39
C THR A 549 17.02 -23.80 2.16
N GLY A 550 16.55 -22.84 1.38
CA GLY A 550 17.25 -22.28 0.22
C GLY A 550 17.19 -20.75 0.25
N TYR A 551 18.33 -20.11 0.01
CA TYR A 551 18.44 -18.65 -0.07
C TYR A 551 18.67 -18.22 -1.53
N ALA A 552 17.84 -17.29 -2.04
CA ALA A 552 18.02 -16.67 -3.35
C ALA A 552 18.44 -15.18 -3.23
N ASN A 553 18.27 -14.58 -2.06
CA ASN A 553 18.63 -13.20 -1.76
C ASN A 553 18.86 -13.01 -0.24
N PRO A 554 19.55 -11.92 0.18
CA PRO A 554 19.91 -11.70 1.58
C PRO A 554 18.82 -11.02 2.42
N HIS A 555 17.75 -10.50 1.80
CA HIS A 555 16.77 -9.65 2.49
C HIS A 555 15.45 -10.35 2.80
N GLY A 556 15.03 -11.35 2.02
CA GLY A 556 13.76 -12.05 2.25
C GLY A 556 12.62 -11.75 1.28
N LEU A 557 12.86 -11.07 0.15
CA LEU A 557 11.77 -10.90 -0.83
C LEU A 557 11.54 -12.23 -1.54
N THR A 558 10.29 -12.48 -1.94
CA THR A 558 9.91 -13.71 -2.64
C THR A 558 10.74 -13.87 -3.90
N ALA A 559 11.35 -15.03 -4.05
CA ALA A 559 12.10 -15.45 -5.21
C ALA A 559 12.04 -16.97 -5.32
N GLU A 560 12.19 -17.50 -6.53
CA GLU A 560 12.20 -18.95 -6.75
C GLU A 560 13.31 -19.62 -5.91
N GLY A 561 12.98 -20.72 -5.25
CA GLY A 561 13.90 -21.44 -4.36
C GLY A 561 14.21 -20.72 -3.03
N HIS A 562 13.63 -19.56 -2.75
CA HIS A 562 13.80 -18.85 -1.48
C HIS A 562 12.83 -19.36 -0.41
N VAL A 563 13.21 -20.41 0.30
CA VAL A 563 12.31 -21.16 1.19
C VAL A 563 12.99 -21.56 2.49
N THR A 564 12.20 -21.88 3.51
CA THR A 564 12.65 -22.44 4.79
C THR A 564 11.55 -23.30 5.43
N THR A 565 11.82 -23.84 6.62
CA THR A 565 10.82 -24.46 7.51
C THR A 565 10.91 -23.83 8.90
N ALA A 566 9.88 -24.01 9.73
CA ALA A 566 9.93 -23.50 11.11
C ALA A 566 11.06 -24.17 11.90
N ALA A 567 11.28 -25.47 11.68
CA ALA A 567 12.35 -26.25 12.30
C ALA A 567 13.76 -25.77 11.88
N ASP A 568 13.98 -25.51 10.58
CA ASP A 568 15.26 -25.01 10.10
C ASP A 568 15.55 -23.60 10.61
N MET A 569 14.54 -22.73 10.58
CA MET A 569 14.66 -21.37 11.10
C MET A 569 14.96 -21.35 12.62
N ALA A 570 14.44 -22.32 13.39
CA ALA A 570 14.78 -22.47 14.81
C ALA A 570 16.25 -22.81 15.03
N LYS A 571 16.84 -23.66 14.17
CA LYS A 571 18.29 -23.99 14.21
C LYS A 571 19.13 -22.74 13.95
N LEU A 572 18.78 -21.98 12.91
CA LEU A 572 19.47 -20.73 12.56
C LEU A 572 19.38 -19.71 13.69
N ALA A 573 18.18 -19.47 14.21
CA ALA A 573 17.96 -18.49 15.25
C ALA A 573 18.69 -18.86 16.54
N ARG A 574 18.68 -20.14 16.94
CA ARG A 574 19.46 -20.63 18.09
C ARG A 574 20.97 -20.43 17.88
N ALA A 575 21.47 -20.70 16.68
CA ALA A 575 22.89 -20.50 16.33
C ALA A 575 23.29 -19.02 16.35
N ALA A 576 22.46 -18.13 15.78
CA ALA A 576 22.70 -16.69 15.80
C ALA A 576 22.66 -16.13 17.23
N MET A 577 21.70 -16.58 18.04
CA MET A 577 21.56 -16.17 19.44
C MET A 577 22.67 -16.68 20.36
N GLN A 578 23.63 -17.50 19.89
CA GLN A 578 24.85 -17.78 20.67
C GLN A 578 25.78 -16.56 20.74
N SER A 579 25.73 -15.67 19.74
CA SER A 579 26.53 -14.45 19.70
C SER A 579 25.95 -13.40 20.66
N GLU A 580 26.75 -12.94 21.62
CA GLU A 580 26.37 -11.87 22.57
C GLU A 580 25.91 -10.61 21.85
N ARG A 581 26.64 -10.23 20.80
CA ARG A 581 26.32 -9.05 19.99
C ARG A 581 25.01 -9.20 19.24
N PHE A 582 24.70 -10.40 18.72
CA PHE A 582 23.40 -10.64 18.09
C PHE A 582 22.26 -10.49 19.10
N ARG A 583 22.42 -11.02 20.32
CA ARG A 583 21.44 -10.88 21.42
C ARG A 583 21.22 -9.42 21.77
N GLU A 584 22.28 -8.63 21.89
CA GLU A 584 22.21 -7.19 22.11
C GLU A 584 21.38 -6.51 21.03
N ILE A 585 21.75 -6.69 19.75
CA ILE A 585 21.10 -6.03 18.60
C ILE A 585 19.59 -6.33 18.57
N VAL A 586 19.19 -7.60 18.68
CA VAL A 586 17.78 -7.99 18.52
C VAL A 586 16.92 -7.65 19.73
N ALA A 587 17.54 -7.40 20.89
CA ALA A 587 16.87 -6.93 22.10
C ALA A 587 16.76 -5.40 22.15
N THR A 588 17.49 -4.66 21.31
CA THR A 588 17.48 -3.20 21.25
C THR A 588 16.16 -2.67 20.67
N PRO A 589 15.38 -1.86 21.42
CA PRO A 589 14.12 -1.29 20.92
C PRO A 589 14.34 -0.20 19.86
N GLN A 590 15.39 0.61 20.01
CA GLN A 590 15.75 1.66 19.08
C GLN A 590 17.26 1.93 19.10
N ARG A 591 17.81 2.34 17.96
CA ARG A 591 19.21 2.74 17.80
C ARG A 591 19.28 3.97 16.91
N ALA A 592 19.99 5.01 17.34
CA ALA A 592 20.38 6.11 16.47
C ALA A 592 21.88 6.07 16.16
N THR A 593 22.25 6.54 14.97
CA THR A 593 23.65 6.74 14.57
C THR A 593 23.75 7.95 13.65
N THR A 594 24.94 8.51 13.53
CA THR A 594 25.29 9.46 12.47
C THR A 594 25.80 8.70 11.25
N VAL A 595 25.31 9.06 10.07
CA VAL A 595 25.80 8.57 8.77
C VAL A 595 26.45 9.72 8.02
N GLN A 596 27.45 9.41 7.19
CA GLN A 596 28.22 10.41 6.47
C GLN A 596 28.17 10.13 4.96
N SER A 597 28.10 11.16 4.13
CA SER A 597 28.30 11.03 2.69
C SER A 597 29.79 11.08 2.34
N LYS A 598 30.16 10.63 1.13
CA LYS A 598 31.51 10.86 0.59
C LYS A 598 31.92 12.34 0.50
N SER A 599 30.96 13.26 0.44
CA SER A 599 31.22 14.71 0.41
C SER A 599 31.32 15.35 1.79
N GLY A 600 31.22 14.56 2.88
CA GLY A 600 31.32 15.03 4.26
C GLY A 600 30.02 15.60 4.82
N TYR A 601 28.89 15.40 4.15
CA TYR A 601 27.57 15.70 4.72
C TYR A 601 27.23 14.64 5.78
N GLU A 602 26.81 15.07 6.97
CA GLU A 602 26.40 14.18 8.04
C GLU A 602 24.92 14.36 8.36
N ARG A 603 24.25 13.26 8.66
CA ARG A 603 22.92 13.29 9.28
C ARG A 603 22.76 12.13 10.25
N ASN A 604 21.89 12.33 11.23
CA ASN A 604 21.52 11.27 12.15
C ASN A 604 20.37 10.45 11.57
N VAL A 605 20.37 9.15 11.85
CA VAL A 605 19.33 8.19 11.46
C VAL A 605 18.86 7.49 12.72
N LEU A 606 17.54 7.27 12.84
CA LEU A 606 16.92 6.51 13.92
C LEU A 606 16.28 5.23 13.37
N TRP A 607 16.64 4.11 13.96
CA TRP A 607 16.07 2.80 13.69
C TRP A 607 15.25 2.32 14.88
N ARG A 608 14.03 1.84 14.60
CA ARG A 608 13.12 1.25 15.59
C ARG A 608 12.91 -0.21 15.31
N ASN A 609 12.87 -1.02 16.36
CA ASN A 609 12.67 -2.45 16.24
C ASN A 609 11.22 -2.76 15.85
N THR A 610 11.06 -3.54 14.80
CA THR A 610 9.74 -3.96 14.31
C THR A 610 9.08 -5.01 15.21
N ASN A 611 9.80 -5.64 16.14
CA ASN A 611 9.25 -6.65 17.06
C ASN A 611 8.61 -6.01 18.29
N GLN A 612 7.27 -5.90 18.27
CA GLN A 612 6.49 -5.29 19.34
C GLN A 612 6.50 -6.10 20.66
N LEU A 613 6.95 -7.36 20.65
CA LEU A 613 7.04 -8.14 21.90
C LEU A 613 8.11 -7.61 22.85
N LEU A 614 9.08 -6.82 22.37
CA LEU A 614 10.15 -6.28 23.21
C LEU A 614 9.66 -5.34 24.30
N ASP A 615 8.48 -4.74 24.12
CA ASP A 615 7.80 -3.88 25.09
C ASP A 615 7.23 -4.68 26.28
N GLN A 616 7.33 -6.01 26.24
CA GLN A 616 6.81 -6.90 27.26
C GLN A 616 7.93 -7.68 27.96
N GLN A 617 7.83 -7.78 29.29
CA GLN A 617 8.79 -8.53 30.10
C GLN A 617 8.87 -9.99 29.65
N GLY A 618 10.10 -10.53 29.68
CA GLY A 618 10.42 -11.88 29.23
C GLY A 618 10.85 -11.98 27.77
N TYR A 619 10.43 -11.06 26.88
CA TYR A 619 10.84 -11.11 25.47
C TYR A 619 12.16 -10.36 25.21
N PHE A 620 13.02 -10.95 24.39
CA PHE A 620 14.36 -10.43 24.09
C PHE A 620 14.83 -10.67 22.63
N GLY A 621 13.88 -10.78 21.69
CA GLY A 621 14.18 -10.95 20.26
C GLY A 621 13.04 -11.64 19.52
N VAL A 622 13.17 -11.99 18.24
CA VAL A 622 14.38 -11.85 17.40
C VAL A 622 14.06 -11.04 16.15
N LYS A 623 13.17 -11.54 15.28
CA LYS A 623 12.91 -10.88 13.99
C LYS A 623 11.53 -11.18 13.42
N THR A 624 10.88 -10.13 12.96
CA THR A 624 9.64 -10.17 12.16
C THR A 624 9.93 -10.35 10.67
N GLY A 625 8.97 -10.89 9.91
CA GLY A 625 8.99 -10.82 8.44
C GLY A 625 7.62 -10.89 7.81
N THR A 626 7.41 -10.18 6.70
CA THR A 626 6.15 -10.20 5.96
C THR A 626 6.42 -10.09 4.47
N THR A 627 5.80 -10.96 3.68
CA THR A 627 5.58 -10.78 2.24
C THR A 627 4.19 -11.32 1.90
N GLY A 628 3.65 -10.98 0.73
CA GLY A 628 2.36 -11.53 0.29
C GLY A 628 2.32 -13.07 0.36
N PRO A 629 3.28 -13.79 -0.27
CA PRO A 629 3.33 -15.25 -0.24
C PRO A 629 3.64 -15.85 1.13
N ALA A 630 4.56 -15.26 1.90
CA ALA A 630 4.95 -15.78 3.21
C ALA A 630 3.85 -15.63 4.26
N GLY A 631 3.02 -14.59 4.14
CA GLY A 631 2.19 -14.10 5.24
C GLY A 631 3.03 -13.45 6.35
N ALA A 632 2.49 -13.41 7.56
CA ALA A 632 3.15 -12.79 8.71
C ALA A 632 3.97 -13.80 9.53
N CYS A 633 5.29 -13.62 9.55
CA CYS A 633 6.26 -14.48 10.24
C CYS A 633 6.88 -13.78 11.46
N LEU A 634 7.24 -14.56 12.48
CA LEU A 634 7.98 -14.09 13.65
C LEU A 634 8.88 -15.20 14.20
N VAL A 635 10.14 -14.87 14.42
CA VAL A 635 11.05 -15.62 15.29
C VAL A 635 11.21 -14.82 16.57
N SER A 636 10.98 -15.45 17.72
CA SER A 636 11.08 -14.78 19.02
C SER A 636 11.75 -15.65 20.06
N CYS A 637 12.31 -15.00 21.08
CA CYS A 637 12.79 -15.68 22.30
C CYS A 637 12.09 -15.08 23.53
N CYS A 638 11.75 -15.94 24.48
CA CYS A 638 11.08 -15.57 25.72
C CYS A 638 11.71 -16.30 26.91
N GLU A 639 11.95 -15.57 27.99
CA GLU A 639 12.42 -16.08 29.27
C GLU A 639 11.30 -15.99 30.30
N ARG A 640 11.11 -17.06 31.06
CA ARG A 640 10.25 -17.08 32.23
C ARG A 640 10.82 -18.02 33.29
N ASP A 641 10.90 -17.55 34.53
CA ASP A 641 11.38 -18.30 35.69
C ASP A 641 12.76 -18.97 35.45
N GLY A 642 13.67 -18.25 34.79
CA GLY A 642 15.02 -18.71 34.47
C GLY A 642 15.12 -19.72 33.31
N LYS A 643 14.00 -20.03 32.64
CA LYS A 643 13.98 -20.90 31.46
C LYS A 643 13.78 -20.08 30.19
N GLN A 644 14.56 -20.37 29.16
CA GLN A 644 14.50 -19.69 27.86
C GLN A 644 13.93 -20.60 26.78
N LEU A 645 12.98 -20.06 26.01
CA LEU A 645 12.37 -20.74 24.87
C LEU A 645 12.51 -19.89 23.61
N LEU A 646 12.59 -20.57 22.48
CA LEU A 646 12.58 -19.97 21.15
C LEU A 646 11.37 -20.46 20.37
N MET A 647 10.62 -19.52 19.79
CA MET A 647 9.41 -19.78 19.01
C MET A 647 9.61 -19.27 17.59
N VAL A 648 9.25 -20.11 16.62
CA VAL A 648 9.14 -19.72 15.22
C VAL A 648 7.69 -19.88 14.77
N VAL A 649 7.15 -18.83 14.17
CA VAL A 649 5.79 -18.79 13.62
C VAL A 649 5.87 -18.31 12.17
N LEU A 650 5.37 -19.11 11.23
CA LEU A 650 5.40 -18.83 9.79
C LEU A 650 3.99 -18.78 9.19
N GLY A 651 3.69 -17.68 8.52
CA GLY A 651 2.44 -17.51 7.77
C GLY A 651 1.18 -17.35 8.62
N SER A 652 1.25 -16.52 9.66
CA SER A 652 0.07 -16.04 10.41
C SER A 652 -0.84 -15.21 9.49
N SER A 653 -2.14 -15.14 9.82
CA SER A 653 -3.15 -14.55 8.92
C SER A 653 -3.05 -13.03 8.74
N SER A 654 -2.41 -12.31 9.67
CA SER A 654 -2.14 -10.87 9.59
C SER A 654 -0.90 -10.49 10.40
N THR A 655 -0.46 -9.22 10.29
CA THR A 655 0.67 -8.71 11.07
C THR A 655 0.41 -8.78 12.56
N GLU A 656 -0.80 -8.45 13.02
CA GLU A 656 -1.22 -8.50 14.42
C GLU A 656 -1.37 -9.95 14.88
N ALA A 657 -1.90 -10.82 14.02
CA ALA A 657 -2.10 -12.22 14.33
C ALA A 657 -0.78 -12.94 14.68
N ARG A 658 0.36 -12.54 14.09
CA ARG A 658 1.67 -13.15 14.44
C ARG A 658 2.00 -13.01 15.92
N TYR A 659 1.63 -11.88 16.53
CA TYR A 659 1.91 -11.60 17.94
C TYR A 659 0.93 -12.35 18.83
N ALA A 660 -0.36 -12.39 18.45
CA ALA A 660 -1.37 -13.17 19.14
C ALA A 660 -1.01 -14.67 19.12
N ASP A 661 -0.67 -15.22 17.96
CA ASP A 661 -0.25 -16.60 17.77
C ASP A 661 0.98 -16.93 18.64
N THR A 662 2.01 -16.09 18.57
CA THR A 662 3.25 -16.28 19.34
C THR A 662 2.99 -16.26 20.84
N ARG A 663 2.24 -15.27 21.35
CA ARG A 663 1.91 -15.15 22.78
C ARG A 663 1.03 -16.32 23.25
N ASN A 664 0.06 -16.75 22.44
CA ASN A 664 -0.79 -17.91 22.73
C ASN A 664 0.02 -19.21 22.80
N LEU A 665 0.97 -19.41 21.88
CA LEU A 665 1.85 -20.57 21.86
C LEU A 665 2.81 -20.60 23.07
N TYR A 666 3.40 -19.46 23.44
CA TYR A 666 4.21 -19.36 24.66
C TYR A 666 3.38 -19.64 25.91
N ARG A 667 2.18 -19.04 26.02
CA ARG A 667 1.26 -19.33 27.12
C ARG A 667 0.97 -20.82 27.25
N TRP A 668 0.64 -21.46 26.13
CA TRP A 668 0.32 -22.88 26.08
C TRP A 668 1.49 -23.74 26.56
N ILE A 669 2.70 -23.51 26.05
CA ILE A 669 3.86 -24.33 26.43
C ILE A 669 4.30 -24.07 27.88
N TRP A 670 4.21 -22.83 28.35
CA TRP A 670 4.53 -22.50 29.75
C TRP A 670 3.59 -23.20 30.73
N LYS A 671 2.29 -23.26 30.40
CA LYS A 671 1.32 -24.00 31.20
C LYS A 671 1.64 -25.49 31.24
N GLN A 672 1.99 -26.10 30.10
CA GLN A 672 2.39 -27.51 30.07
C GLN A 672 3.64 -27.80 30.91
N LEU A 673 4.66 -26.94 30.83
CA LEU A 673 5.89 -27.08 31.61
C LEU A 673 5.64 -26.94 33.12
N ALA A 674 4.75 -26.03 33.52
CA ALA A 674 4.34 -25.86 34.92
C ALA A 674 3.61 -27.12 35.44
N ASP A 675 2.66 -27.65 34.66
CA ASP A 675 1.89 -28.85 35.01
C ASP A 675 2.81 -30.08 35.16
N GLN A 676 3.77 -30.26 34.24
CA GLN A 676 4.77 -31.34 34.32
C GLN A 676 5.66 -31.22 35.57
N SER A 677 6.06 -30.01 35.93
CA SER A 677 6.90 -29.75 37.11
C SER A 677 6.13 -30.03 38.41
N ALA A 678 4.85 -29.69 38.46
CA ALA A 678 3.97 -30.01 39.58
C ALA A 678 3.74 -31.52 39.74
N GLN A 679 3.58 -32.25 38.63
CA GLN A 679 3.45 -33.71 38.65
C GLN A 679 4.74 -34.41 39.12
N LYS A 680 5.92 -33.99 38.65
CA LYS A 680 7.21 -34.53 39.11
C LYS A 680 7.44 -34.28 40.60
N SER A 681 7.09 -33.08 41.10
CA SER A 681 7.23 -32.75 42.53
C SER A 681 6.33 -33.60 43.42
N LYS A 682 5.12 -33.94 42.95
CA LYS A 682 4.22 -34.88 43.65
C LYS A 682 4.72 -36.32 43.63
N ALA A 683 5.46 -36.73 42.60
CA ALA A 683 6.00 -38.09 42.48
C ALA A 683 7.29 -38.33 43.28
N ILE A 684 8.02 -37.28 43.67
CA ILE A 684 9.24 -37.36 44.49
C ILE A 684 8.94 -37.16 45.99
N GLY A 685 7.83 -36.48 46.31
CA GLY A 685 7.39 -36.18 47.68
C GLY A 685 6.37 -37.16 48.28
N GLY A 686 6.04 -38.26 47.60
CA GLY A 686 5.24 -39.37 48.11
C GLY A 686 6.03 -40.66 48.00
#